data_AF-A0A397CN08-F1
#
_entry.id   AF-A0A397CN08-F1
#
_cell.length_a   1.000
_cell.length_b   1.000
_cell.length_c   1.000
_cell.angle_alpha   90.00
_cell.angle_beta   90.00
_cell.angle_gamma   90.00
#
_symmetry.space_group_name_H-M   'P 1'
#
loop_
_entity.id
_entity.type
_entity.pdbx_description
1 polymer ?
#
loop_
_entity_poly.entity_id
_entity_poly.type
_entity_poly.pdbx_seq_one_letter_code
_entity_poly.pdbx_strand_id
1 'polypeptide(L)'
;MVAIRDLVQSKRHVSMETLLDVMAGRICGHVPLRRNDKAALNALNQTKVQYRVKGAVAGKYLVQTDSMKANVLLQAALGRVQLNDDSLGFEMDTCVEMALRIVRALMEYCMESDAGALGLMAFRFGRSLALKAWESSPAPTKLQLLEGVDWDLAQKLDAHGVHSIRQLRDMDPTQLGRYLNAWDCEHLLAEAKTVLDFHLQVQPHVITNRIEIIVQNAQLRQVHRITERAAPNGYILLVFTKSRILLLRRDITTTPTTFMVPISGMSSISIHLLHTAQLGMDEELEVQATATDCTVQKVTKQSLHQCTIPEAFKHGRHGEVQRTKRSAKEEDTSKKAFHHHQTMLEPATVIPRDDPSTTSTTKRAKLSTPSLVEFKQFKWCGSPEVAAVGKSTKSRRHHVIPDFEELSEVLLSNGLTNHPPYQRREGSSSNINIQHVDTERQQGLSCASSSKNANDVKNDGADVDTIPMIDDYEELTLEQEFMKSFFGAKPAEKTSDAKVVDATEAPPSASTPAPHGESVAPSSPSDDSPNKSKTPQVAEIVVKKTPATASASKQPKKPHDDDHALLLYNPKEKNPMKRGGWTAGDPVPYAALSKVFAVIEDESSRLIIQDTLADFFRSVIELTPSDLVPCIYLCVCTELAPAYDNVQIGIGDAILIKSIGEATGTTPKFVKDLYQKQGDLGKVAQASRSKQSTLMTFQTKPKPLAVAHVYNDMVKIAKMSGNNSQASKCSIIKSLLVRCDKLSDEAKYVIRGLQGKLRIGLAGQSILVSLTQAFMHPKEQGDKALQAEALKHVKRAFSEFPNYEVLASSLLTVFTRENDQKGVFASQFVELAEFCHLTAGTPVSPMLARPTKSYAMVLDRFQAMPFTCEYKYDGERAQIHILPNGDIRIFSRNFENSTERFPDVKLSIANAAAKANVTSCIVDAEVVAVDKTTNQRLPFQVLSTRPRKNVVVSEIKVAVCIYAFDLLFLNGKSFLKEPLQARREALKGMFQVTPGSFEFATSLDVANTKDDDMESTVEIVRNFLEEAVAGNCEGLMVKTLSTEATYEPANRSHKWLKLKKDYLDGIGDSTDLVPVGAFYGRGKRTGVYGAYLLACYDPETEMYQCITKV
;
A
#
# COMPACT_ATOMS: atom_id res chain seq x y z
N MET A 1 -28.32 0.70 -0.30
CA MET A 1 -28.94 1.96 -0.78
C MET A 1 -30.47 2.01 -0.62
N VAL A 2 -31.29 1.23 -1.35
CA VAL A 2 -32.77 1.37 -1.30
C VAL A 2 -33.33 1.38 0.14
N ALA A 3 -33.01 0.37 0.96
CA ALA A 3 -33.45 0.31 2.36
C ALA A 3 -32.99 1.49 3.25
N ILE A 4 -31.88 2.15 2.91
CA ILE A 4 -31.39 3.36 3.61
C ILE A 4 -32.25 4.56 3.23
N ARG A 5 -32.56 4.71 1.93
CA ARG A 5 -33.51 5.70 1.42
C ARG A 5 -34.90 5.51 2.06
N ASP A 6 -35.39 4.27 2.15
CA ASP A 6 -36.68 3.95 2.77
C ASP A 6 -36.69 4.32 4.26
N LEU A 7 -35.63 3.97 5.01
CA LEU A 7 -35.48 4.32 6.43
C LEU A 7 -35.55 5.83 6.65
N VAL A 8 -34.80 6.60 5.85
CA VAL A 8 -34.75 8.07 5.88
C VAL A 8 -36.10 8.69 5.51
N GLN A 9 -36.73 8.22 4.43
CA GLN A 9 -38.01 8.72 3.95
C GLN A 9 -39.19 8.38 4.89
N SER A 10 -39.08 7.30 5.67
CA SER A 10 -40.17 6.83 6.54
C SER A 10 -40.58 7.80 7.66
N LYS A 11 -39.71 8.75 8.03
CA LYS A 11 -39.83 9.66 9.19
C LYS A 11 -40.14 8.94 10.53
N ARG A 12 -39.91 7.63 10.63
CA ARG A 12 -40.09 6.87 11.87
C ARG A 12 -39.05 7.30 12.91
N HIS A 13 -39.40 7.18 14.19
CA HIS A 13 -38.44 7.40 15.26
C HIS A 13 -37.36 6.32 15.18
N VAL A 14 -36.15 6.68 14.75
CA VAL A 14 -35.02 5.76 14.66
C VAL A 14 -34.66 5.30 16.08
N SER A 15 -34.64 3.99 16.29
CA SER A 15 -34.20 3.35 17.54
C SER A 15 -33.12 2.32 17.24
N MET A 16 -32.36 1.91 18.29
CA MET A 16 -31.37 0.84 18.19
C MET A 16 -32.00 -0.47 17.66
N GLU A 17 -33.22 -0.76 18.12
CA GLU A 17 -34.07 -1.88 17.71
C GLU A 17 -34.49 -1.77 16.23
N THR A 18 -34.89 -0.58 15.77
CA THR A 18 -35.24 -0.33 14.36
C THR A 18 -34.04 -0.53 13.43
N LEU A 19 -32.85 -0.09 13.84
CA LEU A 19 -31.61 -0.33 13.09
C LEU A 19 -31.27 -1.82 13.07
N LEU A 20 -31.34 -2.50 14.22
CA LEU A 20 -31.08 -3.93 14.35
C LEU A 20 -31.96 -4.77 13.40
N ASP A 21 -33.27 -4.51 13.35
CA ASP A 21 -34.20 -5.21 12.44
C ASP A 21 -33.91 -4.91 10.97
N VAL A 22 -33.59 -3.66 10.61
CA VAL A 22 -33.22 -3.28 9.24
C VAL A 22 -31.92 -3.94 8.79
N MET A 23 -30.93 -4.10 9.68
CA MET A 23 -29.67 -4.80 9.40
C MET A 23 -29.93 -6.31 9.25
N ALA A 24 -30.62 -6.92 10.22
CA ALA A 24 -30.93 -8.34 10.23
C ALA A 24 -31.74 -8.77 8.99
N GLY A 25 -32.71 -7.94 8.57
CA GLY A 25 -33.51 -8.15 7.35
C GLY A 25 -32.78 -7.94 6.02
N ARG A 26 -31.47 -7.64 6.05
CA ARG A 26 -30.58 -7.60 4.88
C ARG A 26 -29.45 -8.62 4.95
N ILE A 27 -29.01 -8.98 6.16
CA ILE A 27 -27.96 -9.98 6.42
C ILE A 27 -28.50 -11.41 6.33
N CYS A 28 -29.80 -11.61 6.60
CA CYS A 28 -30.48 -12.89 6.69
C CYS A 28 -30.16 -13.92 5.57
N GLY A 29 -30.00 -13.47 4.33
CA GLY A 29 -29.70 -14.35 3.18
C GLY A 29 -28.36 -15.10 3.29
N HIS A 30 -27.44 -14.64 4.14
CA HIS A 30 -26.13 -15.26 4.37
C HIS A 30 -26.10 -16.19 5.59
N VAL A 31 -27.15 -16.20 6.42
CA VAL A 31 -27.24 -16.96 7.68
C VAL A 31 -28.58 -17.71 7.81
N PRO A 32 -28.89 -18.65 6.90
CA PRO A 32 -30.17 -19.37 6.89
C PRO A 32 -30.41 -20.18 8.16
N LEU A 33 -31.65 -20.22 8.64
CA LEU A 33 -32.08 -20.82 9.89
C LEU A 33 -32.27 -22.34 9.76
N ARG A 34 -31.26 -23.12 10.16
CA ARG A 34 -31.32 -24.59 10.14
C ARG A 34 -32.21 -25.09 11.28
N ARG A 35 -32.62 -26.36 11.20
CA ARG A 35 -33.46 -26.98 12.25
C ARG A 35 -32.76 -27.06 13.61
N ASN A 36 -31.46 -27.35 13.62
CA ASN A 36 -30.67 -27.58 14.84
C ASN A 36 -30.44 -26.27 15.62
N ASP A 37 -30.11 -25.18 14.91
CA ASP A 37 -29.87 -23.85 15.46
C ASP A 37 -31.00 -23.37 16.39
N LYS A 38 -32.25 -23.77 16.10
CA LYS A 38 -33.45 -23.28 16.78
C LYS A 38 -33.42 -23.51 18.30
N ALA A 39 -32.83 -24.60 18.78
CA ALA A 39 -32.74 -24.85 20.22
C ALA A 39 -31.89 -23.78 20.93
N ALA A 40 -30.67 -23.55 20.43
CA ALA A 40 -29.76 -22.54 20.96
C ALA A 40 -30.31 -21.12 20.78
N LEU A 41 -30.76 -20.76 19.57
CA LEU A 41 -31.28 -19.44 19.26
C LEU A 41 -32.52 -19.08 20.10
N ASN A 42 -33.41 -20.05 20.39
CA ASN A 42 -34.55 -19.81 21.28
C ASN A 42 -34.12 -19.57 22.74
N ALA A 43 -33.14 -20.31 23.25
CA ALA A 43 -32.61 -20.10 24.59
C ALA A 43 -31.95 -18.70 24.73
N LEU A 44 -31.17 -18.29 23.73
CA LEU A 44 -30.60 -16.93 23.64
C LEU A 44 -31.69 -15.85 23.61
N ASN A 45 -32.68 -16.00 22.73
CA ASN A 45 -33.79 -15.06 22.55
C ASN A 45 -34.67 -14.91 23.81
N GLN A 46 -34.69 -15.91 24.69
CA GLN A 46 -35.41 -15.86 25.96
C GLN A 46 -34.58 -15.27 27.11
N THR A 47 -33.26 -15.51 27.15
CA THR A 47 -32.45 -15.29 28.37
C THR A 47 -31.27 -14.33 28.23
N LYS A 48 -30.74 -14.08 27.02
CA LYS A 48 -29.48 -13.33 26.83
C LYS A 48 -29.57 -12.12 25.89
N VAL A 49 -30.61 -11.99 25.06
CA VAL A 49 -30.79 -10.82 24.17
C VAL A 49 -31.53 -9.68 24.86
N GLN A 50 -31.30 -8.43 24.42
CA GLN A 50 -31.92 -7.23 24.98
C GLN A 50 -33.34 -6.98 24.41
N TYR A 51 -33.50 -7.17 23.11
CA TYR A 51 -34.75 -7.00 22.36
C TYR A 51 -35.29 -8.37 21.95
N ARG A 52 -36.20 -8.95 22.74
CA ARG A 52 -36.69 -10.32 22.49
C ARG A 52 -37.57 -10.39 21.25
N VAL A 53 -37.12 -11.08 20.22
CA VAL A 53 -37.81 -11.19 18.92
C VAL A 53 -39.02 -12.13 19.05
N LYS A 54 -40.21 -11.66 18.66
CA LYS A 54 -41.47 -12.42 18.73
C LYS A 54 -41.72 -13.17 17.42
N GLY A 55 -42.12 -14.44 17.52
CA GLY A 55 -42.51 -15.23 16.34
C GLY A 55 -43.93 -14.89 15.87
N ALA A 56 -44.36 -15.49 14.76
CA ALA A 56 -45.72 -15.39 14.23
C ALA A 56 -46.79 -15.98 15.16
N VAL A 57 -46.38 -16.81 16.14
CA VAL A 57 -47.25 -17.31 17.20
C VAL A 57 -47.27 -16.30 18.35
N ALA A 58 -48.40 -15.59 18.49
CA ALA A 58 -48.61 -14.61 19.55
C ALA A 58 -48.25 -15.16 20.94
N GLY A 59 -47.50 -14.36 21.71
CA GLY A 59 -47.02 -14.72 23.06
C GLY A 59 -45.78 -15.62 23.12
N LYS A 60 -45.23 -16.12 21.98
CA LYS A 60 -44.03 -16.98 21.98
C LYS A 60 -42.81 -16.32 21.33
N TYR A 61 -41.73 -16.21 22.10
CA TYR A 61 -40.42 -15.70 21.68
C TYR A 61 -39.60 -16.79 20.95
N LEU A 62 -40.12 -17.28 19.82
CA LEU A 62 -39.52 -18.35 19.03
C LEU A 62 -38.92 -17.80 17.73
N VAL A 63 -37.65 -18.11 17.48
CA VAL A 63 -36.91 -17.78 16.26
C VAL A 63 -37.41 -18.66 15.12
N GLN A 64 -38.03 -18.02 14.12
CA GLN A 64 -38.79 -18.71 13.06
C GLN A 64 -38.30 -18.39 11.63
N THR A 65 -37.60 -17.28 11.42
CA THR A 65 -37.06 -16.88 10.10
C THR A 65 -35.58 -16.50 10.18
N ASP A 66 -34.92 -16.44 9.02
CA ASP A 66 -33.49 -16.11 8.89
C ASP A 66 -33.17 -14.69 9.39
N SER A 67 -34.11 -13.75 9.23
CA SER A 67 -34.02 -12.40 9.82
C SER A 67 -34.06 -12.43 11.34
N MET A 68 -34.84 -13.32 11.95
CA MET A 68 -34.85 -13.47 13.41
C MET A 68 -33.54 -14.11 13.90
N LYS A 69 -32.93 -15.01 13.12
CA LYS A 69 -31.60 -15.58 13.40
C LYS A 69 -30.52 -14.50 13.35
N ALA A 70 -30.44 -13.74 12.26
CA ALA A 70 -29.49 -12.63 12.12
C ALA A 70 -29.64 -11.59 13.24
N ASN A 71 -30.87 -11.23 13.62
CA ASN A 71 -31.14 -10.33 14.75
C ASN A 71 -30.58 -10.91 16.07
N VAL A 72 -30.92 -12.16 16.42
CA VAL A 72 -30.46 -12.79 17.67
C VAL A 72 -28.93 -12.95 17.72
N LEU A 73 -28.28 -13.26 16.59
CA LEU A 73 -26.81 -13.34 16.50
C LEU A 73 -26.15 -11.97 16.68
N LEU A 74 -26.66 -10.92 16.02
CA LEU A 74 -26.17 -9.55 16.24
C LEU A 74 -26.30 -9.12 17.71
N GLN A 75 -27.41 -9.45 18.37
CA GLN A 75 -27.59 -9.17 19.79
C GLN A 75 -26.66 -9.99 20.70
N ALA A 76 -26.37 -11.23 20.34
CA ALA A 76 -25.40 -12.07 21.05
C ALA A 76 -24.00 -11.44 20.99
N ALA A 77 -23.57 -10.96 19.81
CA ALA A 77 -22.31 -10.25 19.65
C ALA A 77 -22.26 -8.96 20.49
N LEU A 78 -23.29 -8.12 20.38
CA LEU A 78 -23.40 -6.86 21.14
C LEU A 78 -23.49 -7.06 22.66
N GLY A 79 -23.86 -8.26 23.13
CA GLY A 79 -23.86 -8.65 24.54
C GLY A 79 -22.63 -9.42 25.01
N ARG A 80 -21.58 -9.59 24.19
CA ARG A 80 -20.44 -10.51 24.42
C ARG A 80 -20.85 -11.92 24.82
N VAL A 81 -21.96 -12.40 24.29
CA VAL A 81 -22.52 -13.70 24.65
C VAL A 81 -21.64 -14.81 24.07
N GLN A 82 -20.94 -15.53 24.95
CA GLN A 82 -20.29 -16.77 24.56
C GLN A 82 -21.33 -17.78 24.06
N LEU A 83 -21.06 -18.31 22.87
CA LEU A 83 -21.81 -19.39 22.22
C LEU A 83 -21.01 -20.69 22.36
N ASN A 84 -21.70 -21.78 22.66
CA ASN A 84 -21.10 -23.13 22.81
C ASN A 84 -21.13 -23.92 21.48
N ASP A 85 -21.41 -23.24 20.37
CA ASP A 85 -21.59 -23.79 19.02
C ASP A 85 -20.73 -22.92 18.09
N ASP A 86 -19.65 -23.49 17.57
CA ASP A 86 -18.67 -22.75 16.75
C ASP A 86 -19.24 -22.34 15.38
N SER A 87 -20.26 -23.05 14.87
CA SER A 87 -20.94 -22.65 13.63
C SER A 87 -21.79 -21.40 13.85
N LEU A 88 -22.55 -21.34 14.94
CA LEU A 88 -23.26 -20.11 15.33
C LEU A 88 -22.28 -18.99 15.73
N GLY A 89 -21.08 -19.32 16.22
CA GLY A 89 -19.98 -18.38 16.43
C GLY A 89 -19.50 -17.72 15.14
N PHE A 90 -19.17 -18.52 14.12
CA PHE A 90 -18.74 -18.02 12.81
C PHE A 90 -19.82 -17.20 12.10
N GLU A 91 -21.07 -17.67 12.15
CA GLU A 91 -22.22 -16.94 11.61
C GLU A 91 -22.48 -15.62 12.35
N MET A 92 -22.23 -15.57 13.67
CA MET A 92 -22.33 -14.34 14.47
C MET A 92 -21.29 -13.30 14.05
N ASP A 93 -20.03 -13.70 13.86
CA ASP A 93 -18.98 -12.79 13.38
C ASP A 93 -19.24 -12.33 11.93
N THR A 94 -19.74 -13.23 11.08
CA THR A 94 -20.23 -12.88 9.72
C THR A 94 -21.34 -11.83 9.77
N CYS A 95 -22.31 -11.97 10.69
CA CYS A 95 -23.37 -10.98 10.87
C CYS A 95 -22.81 -9.61 11.28
N VAL A 96 -21.86 -9.57 12.22
CA VAL A 96 -21.24 -8.31 12.68
C VAL A 96 -20.51 -7.61 11.55
N GLU A 97 -19.70 -8.34 10.78
CA GLU A 97 -18.95 -7.76 9.66
C GLU A 97 -19.87 -7.15 8.60
N MET A 98 -20.90 -7.89 8.18
CA MET A 98 -21.90 -7.38 7.23
C MET A 98 -22.66 -6.16 7.78
N ALA A 99 -23.04 -6.17 9.06
CA ALA A 99 -23.71 -5.04 9.68
C ALA A 99 -22.82 -3.79 9.69
N LEU A 100 -21.53 -3.93 9.98
CA LEU A 100 -20.55 -2.83 9.92
C LEU A 100 -20.41 -2.25 8.51
N ARG A 101 -20.35 -3.09 7.47
CA ARG A 101 -20.34 -2.64 6.06
C ARG A 101 -21.61 -1.82 5.71
N ILE A 102 -22.79 -2.24 6.18
CA ILE A 102 -24.06 -1.52 5.93
C ILE A 102 -24.12 -0.21 6.75
N VAL A 103 -23.63 -0.21 7.99
CA VAL A 103 -23.57 0.99 8.86
C VAL A 103 -22.65 2.06 8.26
N ARG A 104 -21.53 1.67 7.64
CA ARG A 104 -20.67 2.60 6.89
C ARG A 104 -21.44 3.35 5.81
N ALA A 105 -22.14 2.63 4.92
CA ALA A 105 -22.92 3.24 3.85
C ALA A 105 -24.09 4.11 4.38
N LEU A 106 -24.64 3.76 5.54
CA LEU A 106 -25.65 4.58 6.24
C LEU A 106 -25.03 5.87 6.81
N MET A 107 -23.83 5.80 7.41
CA MET A 107 -23.09 6.95 7.92
C MET A 107 -22.69 7.93 6.82
N GLU A 108 -22.16 7.42 5.70
CA GLU A 108 -21.79 8.21 4.53
C GLU A 108 -23.03 8.95 3.97
N TYR A 109 -24.14 8.23 3.76
CA TYR A 109 -25.42 8.84 3.35
C TYR A 109 -25.96 9.89 4.34
N CYS A 110 -25.79 9.69 5.65
CA CYS A 110 -26.21 10.65 6.68
C CYS A 110 -25.30 11.87 6.84
N MET A 111 -24.10 11.87 6.24
CA MET A 111 -23.28 13.09 6.10
C MET A 111 -23.72 13.96 4.92
N GLU A 112 -24.42 13.37 3.94
CA GLU A 112 -24.83 14.00 2.69
C GLU A 112 -26.32 14.40 2.65
N SER A 113 -27.10 14.03 3.68
CA SER A 113 -28.55 14.26 3.77
C SER A 113 -28.97 14.92 5.09
N ASP A 114 -30.15 15.56 5.10
CA ASP A 114 -30.79 16.11 6.31
C ASP A 114 -31.36 14.99 7.20
N ALA A 115 -30.47 14.12 7.70
CA ALA A 115 -30.76 12.98 8.56
C ALA A 115 -29.87 12.93 9.83
N GLY A 116 -29.53 14.09 10.41
CA GLY A 116 -28.56 14.22 11.52
C GLY A 116 -28.80 13.29 12.73
N ALA A 117 -30.05 13.14 13.17
CA ALA A 117 -30.39 12.21 14.27
C ALA A 117 -30.19 10.72 13.92
N LEU A 118 -30.38 10.34 12.65
CA LEU A 118 -30.08 8.99 12.15
C LEU A 118 -28.56 8.78 12.07
N GLY A 119 -27.79 9.82 11.71
CA GLY A 119 -26.32 9.81 11.74
C GLY A 119 -25.75 9.48 13.12
N LEU A 120 -26.22 10.12 14.21
CA LEU A 120 -25.78 9.75 15.56
C LEU A 120 -26.14 8.28 15.90
N MET A 121 -27.34 7.83 15.57
CA MET A 121 -27.77 6.47 15.87
C MET A 121 -26.98 5.42 15.06
N ALA A 122 -26.66 5.70 13.80
CA ALA A 122 -25.78 4.87 12.98
C ALA A 122 -24.36 4.82 13.56
N PHE A 123 -23.81 5.94 14.02
CA PHE A 123 -22.50 5.99 14.68
C PHE A 123 -22.47 5.14 15.95
N ARG A 124 -23.43 5.34 16.87
CA ARG A 124 -23.54 4.55 18.12
C ARG A 124 -23.72 3.06 17.86
N PHE A 125 -24.50 2.68 16.84
CA PHE A 125 -24.70 1.29 16.44
C PHE A 125 -23.42 0.67 15.85
N GLY A 126 -22.70 1.41 14.99
CA GLY A 126 -21.38 0.99 14.47
C GLY A 126 -20.32 0.84 15.56
N ARG A 127 -20.24 1.80 16.49
CA ARG A 127 -19.39 1.73 17.69
C ARG A 127 -19.72 0.49 18.53
N SER A 128 -21.00 0.27 18.79
CA SER A 128 -21.45 -0.87 19.60
C SER A 128 -21.05 -2.21 18.97
N LEU A 129 -21.17 -2.34 17.64
CA LEU A 129 -20.75 -3.52 16.89
C LEU A 129 -19.24 -3.74 16.94
N ALA A 130 -18.45 -2.70 16.68
CA ALA A 130 -16.98 -2.76 16.70
C ALA A 130 -16.44 -3.16 18.08
N LEU A 131 -17.03 -2.60 19.15
CA LEU A 131 -16.67 -2.92 20.53
C LEU A 131 -17.32 -4.20 21.07
N LYS A 132 -18.21 -4.84 20.28
CA LYS A 132 -19.06 -5.97 20.69
C LYS A 132 -19.75 -5.70 22.03
N ALA A 133 -20.27 -4.48 22.22
CA ALA A 133 -20.84 -4.00 23.48
C ALA A 133 -21.92 -2.94 23.24
N TRP A 134 -23.10 -3.08 23.86
CA TRP A 134 -24.16 -2.06 23.82
C TRP A 134 -23.74 -0.75 24.50
N GLU A 135 -24.16 0.40 23.96
CA GLU A 135 -24.04 1.72 24.63
C GLU A 135 -24.56 1.69 26.09
N SER A 136 -25.68 1.01 26.32
CA SER A 136 -26.32 0.82 27.63
C SER A 136 -25.75 -0.36 28.46
N SER A 137 -24.61 -0.93 28.08
CA SER A 137 -23.97 -2.03 28.81
C SER A 137 -23.70 -1.66 30.29
N PRO A 138 -23.78 -2.64 31.22
CA PRO A 138 -23.48 -2.43 32.63
C PRO A 138 -21.99 -2.20 32.86
N ALA A 139 -21.64 -1.69 34.04
CA ALA A 139 -20.27 -1.32 34.39
C ALA A 139 -19.21 -2.43 34.17
N PRO A 140 -19.42 -3.72 34.51
CA PRO A 140 -18.44 -4.76 34.23
C PRO A 140 -18.09 -4.89 32.74
N THR A 141 -19.09 -4.87 31.86
CA THR A 141 -18.89 -4.95 30.40
C THR A 141 -18.13 -3.73 29.85
N LYS A 142 -18.28 -2.57 30.49
CA LYS A 142 -17.56 -1.33 30.16
C LYS A 142 -16.11 -1.35 30.66
N LEU A 143 -15.86 -1.86 31.88
CA LEU A 143 -14.49 -2.04 32.40
C LEU A 143 -13.72 -3.10 31.61
N GLN A 144 -14.39 -4.13 31.10
CA GLN A 144 -13.82 -5.15 30.21
C GLN A 144 -13.43 -4.63 28.80
N LEU A 145 -13.54 -3.32 28.53
CA LEU A 145 -12.92 -2.67 27.37
C LEU A 145 -11.46 -2.23 27.65
N LEU A 146 -11.01 -2.28 28.90
CA LEU A 146 -9.64 -1.94 29.29
C LEU A 146 -8.70 -3.15 29.09
N GLU A 147 -7.50 -2.94 28.55
CA GLU A 147 -6.55 -4.04 28.29
C GLU A 147 -6.12 -4.68 29.63
N GLY A 148 -6.20 -6.01 29.73
CA GLY A 148 -5.94 -6.76 30.97
C GLY A 148 -7.12 -6.90 31.95
N VAL A 149 -8.32 -6.38 31.65
CA VAL A 149 -9.51 -6.59 32.50
C VAL A 149 -10.37 -7.76 32.00
N ASP A 150 -10.29 -8.90 32.69
CA ASP A 150 -11.21 -10.02 32.48
C ASP A 150 -12.59 -9.78 33.12
N TRP A 151 -13.54 -10.68 32.86
CA TRP A 151 -14.92 -10.57 33.36
C TRP A 151 -15.05 -10.69 34.89
N ASP A 152 -14.28 -11.57 35.52
CA ASP A 152 -14.35 -11.81 36.97
C ASP A 152 -13.67 -10.66 37.73
N LEU A 153 -12.61 -10.08 37.16
CA LEU A 153 -12.00 -8.83 37.64
C LEU A 153 -12.99 -7.66 37.50
N ALA A 154 -13.65 -7.53 36.34
CA ALA A 154 -14.67 -6.51 36.13
C ALA A 154 -15.86 -6.62 37.11
N GLN A 155 -16.31 -7.84 37.42
CA GLN A 155 -17.35 -8.07 38.45
C GLN A 155 -16.87 -7.71 39.87
N LYS A 156 -15.61 -8.00 40.23
CA LYS A 156 -15.04 -7.62 41.54
C LYS A 156 -14.94 -6.10 41.69
N LEU A 157 -14.49 -5.40 40.65
CA LEU A 157 -14.42 -3.93 40.62
C LEU A 157 -15.80 -3.29 40.84
N ASP A 158 -16.82 -3.75 40.10
CA ASP A 158 -18.19 -3.28 40.22
C ASP A 158 -18.79 -3.56 41.61
N ALA A 159 -18.57 -4.77 42.16
CA ALA A 159 -18.98 -5.14 43.51
C ALA A 159 -18.30 -4.31 44.63
N HIS A 160 -17.13 -3.73 44.36
CA HIS A 160 -16.43 -2.81 45.26
C HIS A 160 -16.67 -1.32 44.96
N GLY A 161 -17.68 -0.98 44.14
CA GLY A 161 -18.12 0.39 43.89
C GLY A 161 -17.40 1.12 42.74
N VAL A 162 -16.57 0.40 41.98
CA VAL A 162 -15.82 0.93 40.84
C VAL A 162 -16.65 0.70 39.58
N HIS A 163 -17.47 1.67 39.20
CA HIS A 163 -18.46 1.53 38.12
C HIS A 163 -18.03 2.15 36.77
N SER A 164 -16.82 2.74 36.69
CA SER A 164 -16.34 3.44 35.50
C SER A 164 -14.81 3.55 35.46
N ILE A 165 -14.27 3.75 34.25
CA ILE A 165 -12.83 3.93 34.01
C ILE A 165 -12.32 5.20 34.70
N ARG A 166 -13.10 6.30 34.70
CA ARG A 166 -12.80 7.53 35.44
C ARG A 166 -12.60 7.25 36.94
N GLN A 167 -13.52 6.51 37.57
CA GLN A 167 -13.35 6.11 38.98
C GLN A 167 -12.11 5.23 39.18
N LEU A 168 -11.89 4.22 38.34
CA LEU A 168 -10.74 3.32 38.45
C LEU A 168 -9.41 4.09 38.34
N ARG A 169 -9.29 5.01 37.39
CA ARG A 169 -8.11 5.86 37.19
C ARG A 169 -7.79 6.72 38.41
N ASP A 170 -8.81 7.26 39.06
CA ASP A 170 -8.69 8.23 40.15
C ASP A 170 -8.59 7.57 41.55
N MET A 171 -8.54 6.22 41.61
CA MET A 171 -8.32 5.46 42.86
C MET A 171 -6.88 5.48 43.35
N ASP A 172 -6.74 5.34 44.67
CA ASP A 172 -5.47 5.06 45.34
C ASP A 172 -5.04 3.58 45.13
N PRO A 173 -3.76 3.29 44.82
CA PRO A 173 -3.26 1.92 44.65
C PRO A 173 -3.46 1.01 45.87
N THR A 174 -3.33 1.56 47.08
CA THR A 174 -3.53 0.84 48.35
C THR A 174 -5.00 0.46 48.55
N GLN A 175 -5.93 1.31 48.09
CA GLN A 175 -7.36 1.01 48.13
C GLN A 175 -7.73 -0.08 47.11
N LEU A 176 -7.19 0.01 45.89
CA LEU A 176 -7.43 -0.99 44.85
C LEU A 176 -6.86 -2.38 45.21
N GLY A 177 -5.63 -2.44 45.72
CA GLY A 177 -5.01 -3.69 46.18
C GLY A 177 -5.81 -4.41 47.29
N ARG A 178 -6.46 -3.63 48.18
CA ARG A 178 -7.37 -4.16 49.21
C ARG A 178 -8.67 -4.73 48.64
N TYR A 179 -9.20 -4.17 47.55
CA TYR A 179 -10.41 -4.70 46.89
C TYR A 179 -10.11 -5.95 46.07
N LEU A 180 -8.94 -6.01 45.42
CA LEU A 180 -8.57 -7.13 44.55
C LEU A 180 -7.84 -8.27 45.29
N ASN A 181 -7.46 -8.07 46.56
CA ASN A 181 -6.59 -8.98 47.33
C ASN A 181 -5.27 -9.32 46.59
N ALA A 182 -4.78 -8.37 45.80
CA ALA A 182 -3.62 -8.52 44.93
C ALA A 182 -2.56 -7.46 45.28
N TRP A 183 -1.29 -7.86 45.23
CA TRP A 183 -0.14 -7.04 45.64
C TRP A 183 0.47 -6.23 44.48
N ASP A 184 0.14 -6.58 43.23
CA ASP A 184 0.34 -5.71 42.07
C ASP A 184 -1.02 -5.37 41.45
N CYS A 185 -1.40 -4.11 41.57
CA CYS A 185 -2.52 -3.49 40.86
C CYS A 185 -2.05 -2.24 40.10
N GLU A 186 -0.73 -2.00 40.02
CA GLU A 186 -0.19 -0.78 39.42
C GLU A 186 -0.33 -0.82 37.91
N HIS A 187 -0.21 -1.98 37.27
CA HIS A 187 -0.49 -2.15 35.85
C HIS A 187 -1.92 -1.72 35.47
N LEU A 188 -2.92 -2.11 36.28
CA LEU A 188 -4.33 -1.77 36.03
C LEU A 188 -4.58 -0.26 36.16
N LEU A 189 -3.93 0.40 37.13
CA LEU A 189 -4.00 1.86 37.27
C LEU A 189 -3.18 2.60 36.21
N ALA A 190 -2.08 2.03 35.74
CA ALA A 190 -1.31 2.58 34.63
C ALA A 190 -2.14 2.55 33.34
N GLU A 191 -2.80 1.43 33.03
CA GLU A 191 -3.66 1.30 31.86
C GLU A 191 -4.92 2.18 31.96
N ALA A 192 -5.56 2.27 33.12
CA ALA A 192 -6.65 3.23 33.35
C ALA A 192 -6.19 4.71 33.18
N LYS A 193 -4.88 4.99 33.25
CA LYS A 193 -4.27 6.31 33.04
C LYS A 193 -3.74 6.52 31.61
N THR A 194 -3.67 5.50 30.76
CA THR A 194 -3.44 5.69 29.30
C THR A 194 -4.69 6.24 28.61
N VAL A 195 -5.88 5.92 29.15
CA VAL A 195 -7.16 6.43 28.67
C VAL A 195 -7.24 7.95 28.89
N LEU A 196 -7.29 8.68 27.78
CA LEU A 196 -7.45 10.13 27.74
C LEU A 196 -8.84 10.52 28.27
N ASP A 197 -8.94 11.67 28.94
CA ASP A 197 -10.20 12.18 29.48
C ASP A 197 -10.34 13.65 29.12
N PHE A 198 -11.23 13.90 28.17
CA PHE A 198 -11.55 15.24 27.70
C PHE A 198 -12.92 15.66 28.23
N HIS A 199 -12.98 16.89 28.74
CA HIS A 199 -14.23 17.54 29.12
C HIS A 199 -14.65 18.55 28.06
N LEU A 200 -15.95 18.64 27.81
CA LEU A 200 -16.53 19.57 26.85
C LEU A 200 -17.09 20.81 27.57
N GLN A 201 -16.66 21.98 27.11
CA GLN A 201 -17.18 23.29 27.52
C GLN A 201 -17.76 24.00 26.28
N VAL A 202 -18.78 24.84 26.49
CA VAL A 202 -19.40 25.63 25.41
C VAL A 202 -19.56 27.07 25.86
N GLN A 203 -19.11 28.01 25.04
CA GLN A 203 -19.22 29.46 25.29
C GLN A 203 -19.99 30.14 24.13
N PRO A 204 -21.04 30.93 24.40
CA PRO A 204 -21.81 31.61 23.36
C PRO A 204 -21.14 32.91 22.89
N HIS A 205 -20.88 33.05 21.60
CA HIS A 205 -20.34 34.26 20.97
C HIS A 205 -21.46 35.07 20.33
N VAL A 206 -22.27 35.71 21.18
CA VAL A 206 -23.51 36.45 20.83
C VAL A 206 -23.32 37.38 19.62
N ILE A 207 -22.22 38.16 19.59
CA ILE A 207 -21.91 39.13 18.52
C ILE A 207 -21.78 38.47 17.14
N THR A 208 -21.40 37.19 17.07
CA THR A 208 -21.15 36.48 15.80
C THR A 208 -22.18 35.41 15.46
N ASN A 209 -23.20 35.23 16.31
CA ASN A 209 -24.21 34.17 16.22
C ASN A 209 -23.60 32.74 16.08
N ARG A 210 -22.60 32.47 16.93
CA ARG A 210 -21.84 31.20 16.99
C ARG A 210 -21.73 30.70 18.43
N ILE A 211 -21.50 29.40 18.58
CA ILE A 211 -20.97 28.80 19.80
C ILE A 211 -19.51 28.41 19.60
N GLU A 212 -18.73 28.56 20.66
CA GLU A 212 -17.37 28.07 20.78
C GLU A 212 -17.39 26.79 21.63
N ILE A 213 -17.03 25.66 21.02
CA ILE A 213 -16.97 24.35 21.67
C ILE A 213 -15.51 24.07 22.00
N ILE A 214 -15.18 24.03 23.28
CA ILE A 214 -13.82 23.85 23.77
C ILE A 214 -13.71 22.45 24.38
N VAL A 215 -12.81 21.64 23.82
CA VAL A 215 -12.52 20.27 24.27
C VAL A 215 -11.18 20.29 25.00
N GLN A 216 -11.20 20.09 26.32
CA GLN A 216 -10.03 20.25 27.20
C GLN A 216 -9.61 18.92 27.83
N ASN A 217 -8.34 18.53 27.72
CA ASN A 217 -7.79 17.38 28.45
C ASN A 217 -7.61 17.75 29.94
N ALA A 218 -8.20 16.97 30.84
CA ALA A 218 -8.07 17.16 32.30
C ALA A 218 -6.62 17.00 32.83
N GLN A 219 -5.76 16.29 32.10
CA GLN A 219 -4.42 15.85 32.54
C GLN A 219 -3.33 16.95 32.48
N LEU A 220 -3.66 18.17 32.07
CA LEU A 220 -2.71 19.24 31.69
C LEU A 220 -1.70 19.72 32.76
N ARG A 221 -1.72 19.17 33.98
CA ARG A 221 -0.75 19.47 35.05
C ARG A 221 0.35 18.41 35.24
N GLN A 222 0.36 17.30 34.50
CA GLN A 222 1.39 16.24 34.64
C GLN A 222 2.03 15.75 33.31
N VAL A 223 1.87 16.49 32.21
CA VAL A 223 2.28 16.08 30.85
C VAL A 223 3.78 16.25 30.58
N HIS A 224 4.64 15.65 31.42
CA HIS A 224 6.10 15.62 31.26
C HIS A 224 6.71 14.21 31.42
N ARG A 225 5.89 13.14 31.52
CA ARG A 225 6.41 11.78 31.70
C ARG A 225 5.59 10.61 31.11
N ILE A 226 4.62 10.89 30.23
CA ILE A 226 4.01 9.84 29.39
C ILE A 226 4.87 9.74 28.12
N THR A 227 5.45 8.57 27.87
CA THR A 227 6.39 8.29 26.78
C THR A 227 5.68 7.99 25.45
N GLU A 228 6.48 7.82 24.38
CA GLU A 228 6.07 7.74 22.96
C GLU A 228 5.31 6.45 22.58
N ARG A 229 4.38 5.98 23.40
CA ARG A 229 3.31 5.08 22.96
C ARG A 229 2.16 5.94 22.42
N ALA A 230 1.93 5.87 21.12
CA ALA A 230 0.72 6.45 20.53
C ALA A 230 -0.51 5.78 21.15
N ALA A 231 -1.31 6.53 21.91
CA ALA A 231 -2.59 6.06 22.41
C ALA A 231 -3.49 5.76 21.20
N PRO A 232 -3.89 4.50 20.96
CA PRO A 232 -4.46 4.10 19.67
C PRO A 232 -5.91 4.57 19.45
N ASN A 233 -6.49 5.24 20.45
CA ASN A 233 -7.92 5.52 20.55
C ASN A 233 -8.14 7.00 20.90
N GLY A 234 -8.59 7.81 19.94
CA GLY A 234 -8.94 9.21 20.15
C GLY A 234 -10.43 9.43 20.47
N TYR A 235 -10.81 10.70 20.66
CA TYR A 235 -12.20 11.13 20.70
C TYR A 235 -12.68 11.65 19.35
N ILE A 236 -13.98 11.44 19.08
CA ILE A 236 -14.73 12.01 17.96
C ILE A 236 -15.73 13.04 18.51
N LEU A 237 -15.70 14.25 17.97
CA LEU A 237 -16.69 15.30 18.25
C LEU A 237 -17.74 15.32 17.13
N LEU A 238 -18.99 15.06 17.51
CA LEU A 238 -20.19 15.19 16.67
C LEU A 238 -21.05 16.35 17.18
N VAL A 239 -21.43 17.26 16.28
CA VAL A 239 -22.39 18.33 16.56
C VAL A 239 -23.48 18.26 15.51
N PHE A 240 -24.75 18.23 15.92
CA PHE A 240 -25.88 18.14 15.00
C PHE A 240 -27.14 18.84 15.54
N THR A 241 -28.05 19.17 14.63
CA THR A 241 -29.48 19.38 14.91
C THR A 241 -30.26 18.13 14.53
N LYS A 242 -31.54 18.03 14.92
CA LYS A 242 -32.41 16.90 14.56
C LYS A 242 -32.40 16.59 13.05
N SER A 243 -32.27 17.61 12.20
CA SER A 243 -32.14 17.45 10.74
C SER A 243 -30.70 17.34 10.25
N ARG A 244 -29.71 18.07 10.78
CA ARG A 244 -28.41 18.22 10.06
C ARG A 244 -27.18 18.06 10.95
N ILE A 245 -26.18 17.32 10.46
CA ILE A 245 -24.84 17.30 11.06
C ILE A 245 -24.14 18.63 10.77
N LEU A 246 -23.71 19.34 11.82
CA LEU A 246 -23.06 20.64 11.76
C LEU A 246 -21.53 20.54 11.82
N LEU A 247 -21.01 19.57 12.58
CA LEU A 247 -19.58 19.31 12.70
C LEU A 247 -19.32 17.82 12.94
N LEU A 248 -18.32 17.29 12.24
CA LEU A 248 -17.65 16.03 12.57
C LEU A 248 -16.13 16.31 12.63
N ARG A 249 -15.51 15.93 13.75
CA ARG A 249 -14.06 15.95 13.95
C ARG A 249 -13.62 14.65 14.59
N ARG A 250 -12.53 14.07 14.09
CA ARG A 250 -11.93 12.82 14.57
C ARG A 250 -10.59 13.11 15.26
N ASP A 251 -10.02 12.07 15.86
CA ASP A 251 -8.61 12.04 16.30
C ASP A 251 -8.20 13.13 17.31
N ILE A 252 -9.16 13.59 18.13
CA ILE A 252 -8.89 14.47 19.26
C ILE A 252 -8.12 13.67 20.31
N THR A 253 -6.82 13.96 20.44
CA THR A 253 -5.84 13.04 21.05
C THR A 253 -4.86 13.67 22.04
N THR A 254 -4.50 14.95 21.92
CA THR A 254 -3.44 15.54 22.79
C THR A 254 -3.68 17.00 23.20
N THR A 255 -3.88 17.91 22.24
CA THR A 255 -4.06 19.34 22.53
C THR A 255 -5.51 19.68 22.92
N PRO A 256 -5.73 20.72 23.76
CA PRO A 256 -7.03 21.36 23.85
C PRO A 256 -7.42 21.92 22.49
N THR A 257 -8.62 21.59 22.01
CA THR A 257 -9.11 21.99 20.69
C THR A 257 -10.41 22.76 20.79
N THR A 258 -10.48 23.86 20.04
CA THR A 258 -11.62 24.78 20.01
C THR A 258 -12.27 24.77 18.62
N PHE A 259 -13.60 24.67 18.59
CA PHE A 259 -14.38 24.61 17.35
C PHE A 259 -15.51 25.65 17.36
N MET A 260 -15.57 26.51 16.34
CA MET A 260 -16.62 27.50 16.19
C MET A 260 -17.75 26.95 15.30
N VAL A 261 -18.99 26.92 15.81
CA VAL A 261 -20.17 26.43 15.08
C VAL A 261 -21.22 27.54 14.98
N PRO A 262 -21.73 27.89 13.78
CA PRO A 262 -22.81 28.87 13.61
C PRO A 262 -24.16 28.30 14.07
N ILE A 263 -24.97 29.12 14.73
CA ILE A 263 -26.26 28.68 15.32
C ILE A 263 -27.50 29.41 14.75
N SER A 264 -27.29 30.32 13.81
CA SER A 264 -28.35 31.12 13.18
C SER A 264 -29.52 30.27 12.68
N GLY A 265 -30.73 30.52 13.22
CA GLY A 265 -31.96 29.83 12.82
C GLY A 265 -32.18 28.44 13.41
N MET A 266 -31.33 27.99 14.36
CA MET A 266 -31.42 26.67 14.99
C MET A 266 -32.06 26.77 16.39
N SER A 267 -33.04 25.91 16.67
CA SER A 267 -33.74 25.89 17.98
C SER A 267 -33.10 24.98 19.03
N SER A 268 -32.37 23.95 18.59
CA SER A 268 -31.66 23.00 19.45
C SER A 268 -30.47 22.39 18.72
N ILE A 269 -29.35 22.28 19.42
CA ILE A 269 -28.09 21.68 18.96
C ILE A 269 -27.65 20.66 20.01
N SER A 270 -27.31 19.46 19.58
CA SER A 270 -26.76 18.40 20.43
C SER A 270 -25.28 18.22 20.10
N ILE A 271 -24.45 18.17 21.14
CA ILE A 271 -22.99 18.08 21.07
C ILE A 271 -22.56 16.82 21.81
N HIS A 272 -21.87 15.93 21.10
CA HIS A 272 -21.47 14.61 21.59
C HIS A 272 -19.96 14.45 21.39
N LEU A 273 -19.23 14.35 22.49
CA LEU A 273 -17.81 14.04 22.52
C LEU A 273 -17.67 12.56 22.88
N LEU A 274 -17.47 11.72 21.86
CA LEU A 274 -17.57 10.27 21.95
C LEU A 274 -16.18 9.63 21.87
N HIS A 275 -15.83 8.79 22.85
CA HIS A 275 -14.58 8.04 22.82
C HIS A 275 -14.72 6.85 21.86
N THR A 276 -13.73 6.63 20.99
CA THR A 276 -13.77 5.56 19.98
C THR A 276 -13.82 4.15 20.58
N ALA A 277 -12.89 3.84 21.49
CA ALA A 277 -12.74 2.50 22.07
C ALA A 277 -13.39 2.23 23.45
N GLN A 278 -13.83 3.26 24.19
CA GLN A 278 -14.17 3.15 25.62
C GLN A 278 -15.57 3.71 25.94
N LEU A 279 -16.54 2.82 26.17
CA LEU A 279 -17.93 3.21 26.48
C LEU A 279 -18.04 3.80 27.90
N GLY A 280 -18.63 5.00 28.01
CA GLY A 280 -18.78 5.73 29.28
C GLY A 280 -17.67 6.75 29.56
N MET A 281 -16.68 6.89 28.67
CA MET A 281 -15.76 8.04 28.64
C MET A 281 -16.34 9.26 27.92
N ASP A 282 -17.55 9.12 27.36
CA ASP A 282 -18.25 10.13 26.58
C ASP A 282 -18.69 11.36 27.41
N GLU A 283 -18.94 12.48 26.73
CA GLU A 283 -19.68 13.64 27.28
C GLU A 283 -20.73 14.14 26.28
N GLU A 284 -21.93 14.46 26.78
CA GLU A 284 -23.06 14.93 25.96
C GLU A 284 -23.66 16.22 26.53
N LEU A 285 -23.80 17.24 25.67
CA LEU A 285 -24.41 18.53 25.97
C LEU A 285 -25.51 18.86 24.95
N GLU A 286 -26.70 19.17 25.45
CA GLU A 286 -27.71 19.88 24.67
C GLU A 286 -27.59 21.39 24.87
N VAL A 287 -27.72 22.15 23.78
CA VAL A 287 -27.77 23.61 23.75
C VAL A 287 -29.09 24.03 23.10
N GLN A 288 -29.91 24.74 23.86
CA GLN A 288 -31.12 25.42 23.36
C GLN A 288 -30.76 26.87 23.01
N ALA A 289 -31.32 27.37 21.91
CA ALA A 289 -31.11 28.74 21.44
C ALA A 289 -32.45 29.38 21.03
N THR A 290 -32.65 30.65 21.37
CA THR A 290 -33.82 31.43 20.95
C THR A 290 -33.46 32.32 19.76
N ALA A 291 -34.48 32.79 19.03
CA ALA A 291 -34.28 33.49 17.75
C ALA A 291 -33.68 34.91 17.87
N THR A 292 -33.63 35.49 19.07
CA THR A 292 -33.16 36.88 19.31
C THR A 292 -31.84 36.95 20.05
N ASP A 293 -31.55 36.00 20.94
CA ASP A 293 -30.39 36.05 21.83
C ASP A 293 -29.75 34.66 21.96
N CYS A 294 -28.44 34.57 21.74
CA CYS A 294 -27.65 33.33 21.86
C CYS A 294 -27.46 32.88 23.34
N THR A 295 -28.51 32.96 24.16
CA THR A 295 -28.50 32.57 25.57
C THR A 295 -28.56 31.06 25.71
N VAL A 296 -27.51 30.45 26.27
CA VAL A 296 -27.47 29.02 26.58
C VAL A 296 -28.32 28.78 27.84
N GLN A 297 -29.64 28.67 27.68
CA GLN A 297 -30.58 28.68 28.81
C GLN A 297 -30.46 27.45 29.73
N LYS A 298 -29.98 26.31 29.20
CA LYS A 298 -29.81 25.09 30.00
C LYS A 298 -28.75 24.15 29.40
N VAL A 299 -27.55 24.15 29.98
CA VAL A 299 -26.58 23.06 29.77
C VAL A 299 -27.05 21.84 30.56
N THR A 300 -27.66 20.88 29.89
CA THR A 300 -27.97 19.58 30.51
C THR A 300 -26.83 18.61 30.21
N LYS A 301 -25.79 18.60 31.06
CA LYS A 301 -24.71 17.60 30.97
C LYS A 301 -25.26 16.24 31.42
N GLN A 302 -25.66 15.40 30.46
CA GLN A 302 -26.08 14.04 30.76
C GLN A 302 -24.84 13.17 30.93
N SER A 303 -24.50 12.82 32.17
CA SER A 303 -23.73 11.60 32.40
C SER A 303 -24.62 10.41 32.03
N LEU A 304 -24.25 9.70 30.95
CA LEU A 304 -24.84 8.41 30.63
C LEU A 304 -24.73 7.51 31.87
N HIS A 305 -25.89 6.99 32.30
CA HIS A 305 -26.21 6.89 33.72
C HIS A 305 -25.23 6.11 34.60
N GLN A 306 -25.23 6.45 35.90
CA GLN A 306 -25.14 5.47 36.98
C GLN A 306 -26.30 4.47 36.83
N CYS A 307 -26.16 3.52 35.91
CA CYS A 307 -27.26 2.66 35.49
C CYS A 307 -27.33 1.44 36.40
N THR A 308 -28.26 1.49 37.36
CA THR A 308 -28.64 0.32 38.16
C THR A 308 -29.06 -0.84 37.26
N ILE A 309 -28.64 -2.06 37.63
CA ILE A 309 -28.89 -3.29 36.86
C ILE A 309 -30.41 -3.46 36.61
N PRO A 310 -30.89 -3.50 35.34
CA PRO A 310 -32.28 -3.82 35.05
C PRO A 310 -32.66 -5.19 35.59
N GLU A 311 -33.83 -5.34 36.22
CA GLU A 311 -34.19 -6.56 36.95
C GLU A 311 -34.19 -7.85 36.11
N ALA A 312 -34.36 -7.70 34.78
CA ALA A 312 -34.19 -8.78 33.80
C ALA A 312 -32.81 -9.48 33.88
N PHE A 313 -31.75 -8.76 34.28
CA PHE A 313 -30.39 -9.30 34.42
C PHE A 313 -30.08 -9.85 35.83
N LYS A 314 -30.95 -9.65 36.83
CA LYS A 314 -30.73 -10.15 38.20
C LYS A 314 -31.17 -11.61 38.40
N HIS A 315 -32.03 -12.13 37.53
CA HIS A 315 -32.61 -13.46 37.63
C HIS A 315 -31.66 -14.56 37.12
N GLY A 316 -30.51 -14.72 37.79
CA GLY A 316 -29.44 -15.61 37.32
C GLY A 316 -28.48 -16.21 38.34
N ARG A 317 -28.56 -15.87 39.65
CA ARG A 317 -27.79 -16.50 40.75
C ARG A 317 -28.39 -16.18 42.13
N HIS A 318 -29.18 -17.09 42.69
CA HIS A 318 -29.34 -17.21 44.15
C HIS A 318 -29.32 -18.69 44.53
N GLY A 319 -28.25 -19.07 45.22
CA GLY A 319 -27.99 -20.41 45.73
C GLY A 319 -27.05 -20.27 46.92
N GLU A 320 -27.55 -19.70 48.01
CA GLU A 320 -26.74 -19.42 49.20
C GLU A 320 -26.39 -20.71 49.94
N VAL A 321 -25.09 -21.01 50.00
CA VAL A 321 -24.57 -22.11 50.82
C VAL A 321 -24.29 -21.60 52.25
N GLN A 322 -25.35 -21.40 53.03
CA GLN A 322 -25.19 -21.17 54.47
C GLN A 322 -24.77 -22.47 55.18
N ARG A 323 -23.58 -22.46 55.79
CA ARG A 323 -23.11 -23.54 56.68
C ARG A 323 -23.78 -23.43 58.05
N THR A 324 -24.81 -24.23 58.29
CA THR A 324 -25.23 -24.62 59.65
C THR A 324 -24.68 -26.01 60.00
N LYS A 325 -24.35 -26.24 61.27
CA LYS A 325 -23.82 -27.52 61.76
C LYS A 325 -24.96 -28.41 62.29
N ARG A 326 -24.77 -29.74 62.18
CA ARG A 326 -25.34 -30.87 62.96
C ARG A 326 -26.29 -30.43 64.13
N SER A 327 -27.47 -31.03 64.34
CA SER A 327 -27.76 -32.48 64.37
C SER A 327 -29.25 -32.80 64.58
N ALA A 328 -29.67 -34.05 64.24
CA ALA A 328 -30.90 -34.74 64.70
C ALA A 328 -32.24 -34.18 64.12
N LYS A 329 -33.36 -34.92 64.05
CA LYS A 329 -33.71 -36.34 64.33
C LYS A 329 -35.08 -36.67 63.65
N GLU A 330 -35.44 -37.96 63.55
CA GLU A 330 -36.80 -38.50 63.22
C GLU A 330 -37.40 -38.11 61.82
N GLU A 331 -38.06 -38.98 61.03
CA GLU A 331 -39.39 -39.66 61.16
C GLU A 331 -40.60 -38.71 61.13
N ASP A 332 -41.76 -39.02 60.52
CA ASP A 332 -42.19 -40.01 59.51
C ASP A 332 -43.60 -39.57 58.99
N THR A 333 -44.17 -40.25 57.98
CA THR A 333 -45.61 -40.24 57.56
C THR A 333 -46.15 -38.99 56.82
N SER A 334 -47.30 -39.02 56.12
CA SER A 334 -47.90 -40.04 55.22
C SER A 334 -49.13 -39.49 54.44
N LYS A 335 -49.60 -40.24 53.42
CA LYS A 335 -51.00 -40.31 52.87
C LYS A 335 -51.54 -39.10 52.05
N LYS A 336 -51.94 -39.35 50.78
CA LYS A 336 -53.32 -39.45 50.21
C LYS A 336 -54.14 -38.13 50.25
N ALA A 337 -54.57 -37.46 49.17
CA ALA A 337 -55.20 -37.84 47.88
C ALA A 337 -56.73 -38.09 47.94
N PHE A 338 -57.54 -37.36 47.13
CA PHE A 338 -58.87 -37.76 46.60
C PHE A 338 -59.45 -36.74 45.55
N HIS A 339 -59.93 -37.26 44.40
CA HIS A 339 -61.07 -36.89 43.48
C HIS A 339 -61.55 -35.42 43.21
N HIS A 340 -62.39 -35.08 42.19
CA HIS A 340 -63.28 -35.84 41.26
C HIS A 340 -63.61 -35.06 39.94
N HIS A 341 -63.93 -35.78 38.83
CA HIS A 341 -64.86 -35.49 37.68
C HIS A 341 -64.83 -34.11 36.91
N GLN A 342 -65.26 -33.91 35.64
CA GLN A 342 -66.08 -34.64 34.62
C GLN A 342 -65.79 -34.02 33.18
N THR A 343 -66.30 -34.34 31.96
CA THR A 343 -67.36 -35.24 31.40
C THR A 343 -66.99 -35.90 30.03
N MET A 344 -67.62 -35.51 28.89
CA MET A 344 -67.79 -36.16 27.55
C MET A 344 -68.27 -35.07 26.52
N LEU A 345 -68.42 -35.17 25.17
CA LEU A 345 -68.03 -36.10 24.06
C LEU A 345 -68.15 -35.39 22.66
N GLU A 346 -67.97 -36.12 21.54
CA GLU A 346 -67.96 -35.74 20.09
C GLU A 346 -69.39 -35.57 19.44
N PRO A 347 -69.68 -35.53 18.07
CA PRO A 347 -68.83 -35.67 16.84
C PRO A 347 -69.16 -34.91 15.49
N ALA A 348 -68.25 -35.08 14.51
CA ALA A 348 -68.45 -35.24 13.02
C ALA A 348 -68.60 -34.06 11.99
N THR A 349 -68.12 -34.35 10.74
CA THR A 349 -68.38 -33.73 9.39
C THR A 349 -67.87 -32.30 9.03
N VAL A 350 -67.68 -31.85 7.75
CA VAL A 350 -67.00 -32.42 6.52
C VAL A 350 -66.99 -31.38 5.33
N ILE A 351 -65.82 -31.04 4.73
CA ILE A 351 -65.56 -30.53 3.32
C ILE A 351 -66.29 -29.20 2.89
N PRO A 352 -66.05 -28.48 1.75
CA PRO A 352 -64.89 -28.28 0.81
C PRO A 352 -64.16 -26.92 1.07
N ARG A 353 -63.07 -26.45 0.42
CA ARG A 353 -62.66 -26.24 -1.00
C ARG A 353 -63.46 -25.17 -1.79
N ASP A 354 -62.76 -24.18 -2.36
CA ASP A 354 -63.15 -23.46 -3.58
C ASP A 354 -61.97 -22.70 -4.23
N ASP A 355 -62.04 -22.56 -5.55
CA ASP A 355 -61.25 -21.77 -6.52
C ASP A 355 -62.32 -21.20 -7.50
N PRO A 356 -62.20 -20.06 -8.23
CA PRO A 356 -61.05 -19.83 -9.13
C PRO A 356 -60.72 -18.35 -9.50
N SER A 357 -59.89 -18.25 -10.53
CA SER A 357 -59.47 -17.14 -11.42
C SER A 357 -60.48 -16.03 -11.88
N THR A 358 -59.89 -15.03 -12.57
CA THR A 358 -60.42 -14.11 -13.62
C THR A 358 -60.81 -12.65 -13.28
N THR A 359 -59.86 -11.75 -13.59
CA THR A 359 -60.00 -10.52 -14.40
C THR A 359 -61.35 -9.80 -14.56
N SER A 360 -61.37 -8.48 -14.30
CA SER A 360 -61.87 -7.48 -15.26
C SER A 360 -61.27 -6.08 -15.03
N THR A 361 -61.42 -5.17 -16.00
CA THR A 361 -60.71 -3.87 -16.08
C THR A 361 -61.63 -2.66 -15.94
N THR A 362 -61.21 -1.60 -15.23
CA THR A 362 -61.73 -0.23 -15.50
C THR A 362 -60.77 0.92 -15.18
N LYS A 363 -60.28 1.56 -16.25
CA LYS A 363 -60.07 3.01 -16.45
C LYS A 363 -59.62 3.90 -15.26
N ARG A 364 -58.31 4.17 -15.24
CA ARG A 364 -57.70 5.51 -15.50
C ARG A 364 -58.10 6.71 -14.62
N ALA A 365 -57.18 7.13 -13.76
CA ALA A 365 -56.95 8.55 -13.43
C ALA A 365 -55.46 8.89 -13.65
N LYS A 366 -55.14 10.08 -14.19
CA LYS A 366 -53.75 10.58 -14.29
C LYS A 366 -53.46 11.45 -13.06
N LEU A 367 -52.30 11.26 -12.43
CA LEU A 367 -51.55 12.35 -11.79
C LEU A 367 -50.13 12.38 -12.37
N SER A 368 -49.51 13.56 -12.30
CA SER A 368 -48.22 13.87 -12.93
C SER A 368 -47.04 13.26 -12.20
N THR A 369 -46.18 12.54 -12.92
CA THR A 369 -44.82 12.23 -12.50
C THR A 369 -43.97 13.51 -12.50
N PRO A 370 -43.40 13.95 -11.35
CA PRO A 370 -42.30 14.90 -11.38
C PRO A 370 -41.06 14.25 -12.02
N SER A 371 -40.21 15.05 -12.66
CA SER A 371 -39.00 14.55 -13.33
C SER A 371 -37.98 13.99 -12.34
N LEU A 372 -37.35 12.88 -12.71
CA LEU A 372 -36.13 12.42 -12.06
C LEU A 372 -35.02 13.44 -12.34
N VAL A 373 -34.54 14.11 -11.29
CA VAL A 373 -33.32 14.92 -11.34
C VAL A 373 -32.12 13.97 -11.17
N GLU A 374 -31.10 14.14 -12.01
CA GLU A 374 -29.90 13.32 -12.00
C GLU A 374 -29.13 13.44 -10.68
N PHE A 375 -28.78 12.31 -10.06
CA PHE A 375 -27.88 12.27 -8.90
C PHE A 375 -26.43 12.29 -9.37
N LYS A 376 -25.78 13.47 -9.30
CA LYS A 376 -24.32 13.57 -9.42
C LYS A 376 -23.67 13.00 -8.16
N GLN A 377 -22.58 12.24 -8.33
CA GLN A 377 -21.80 11.70 -7.20
C GLN A 377 -21.06 12.81 -6.43
N PHE A 378 -20.79 12.56 -5.15
CA PHE A 378 -20.16 13.49 -4.22
C PHE A 378 -18.63 13.43 -4.28
N LYS A 379 -17.96 14.60 -4.20
CA LYS A 379 -16.54 14.74 -3.82
C LYS A 379 -16.46 15.19 -2.36
N TRP A 380 -15.49 14.68 -1.60
CA TRP A 380 -15.20 15.15 -0.23
C TRP A 380 -13.98 16.08 -0.20
N CYS A 381 -14.21 17.39 -0.28
CA CYS A 381 -13.16 18.40 -0.14
C CYS A 381 -12.99 18.81 1.34
N GLY A 382 -11.77 18.73 1.87
CA GLY A 382 -11.51 18.91 3.30
C GLY A 382 -10.47 19.97 3.65
N SER A 383 -10.88 21.22 3.86
CA SER A 383 -10.32 22.17 4.85
C SER A 383 -11.06 23.53 4.81
N PRO A 384 -11.44 24.12 5.95
CA PRO A 384 -11.94 25.50 6.02
C PRO A 384 -10.79 26.51 6.22
N GLU A 385 -10.86 27.65 5.54
CA GLU A 385 -9.94 28.77 5.75
C GLU A 385 -10.11 29.40 7.14
N VAL A 386 -9.00 29.87 7.74
CA VAL A 386 -9.00 30.67 8.96
C VAL A 386 -8.65 32.13 8.60
N ALA A 387 -9.68 32.96 8.41
CA ALA A 387 -9.51 34.36 8.07
C ALA A 387 -8.91 35.16 9.25
N ALA A 388 -7.67 35.63 9.09
CA ALA A 388 -6.98 36.47 10.08
C ALA A 388 -7.34 37.96 9.90
N VAL A 389 -8.31 38.45 10.69
CA VAL A 389 -8.62 39.90 10.74
C VAL A 389 -7.51 40.64 11.51
N GLY A 390 -6.83 41.55 10.82
CA GLY A 390 -5.63 42.23 11.34
C GLY A 390 -5.89 43.32 12.38
N LYS A 391 -4.85 43.68 13.14
CA LYS A 391 -4.82 44.89 13.97
C LYS A 391 -4.15 46.05 13.22
N SER A 392 -4.83 47.18 13.13
CA SER A 392 -4.33 48.38 12.46
C SER A 392 -3.47 49.25 13.38
N THR A 393 -2.30 49.69 12.89
CA THR A 393 -1.60 50.88 13.40
C THR A 393 -1.02 51.72 12.26
N LYS A 394 -1.81 52.72 11.85
CA LYS A 394 -1.43 54.05 11.31
C LYS A 394 0.00 54.22 10.74
N SER A 395 0.06 54.55 9.45
CA SER A 395 0.93 55.66 8.97
C SER A 395 0.14 56.53 7.99
N ARG A 396 0.58 57.78 7.75
CA ARG A 396 -0.19 58.79 6.99
C ARG A 396 0.71 59.84 6.34
N ARG A 397 0.38 60.19 5.09
CA ARG A 397 0.75 61.39 4.28
C ARG A 397 1.89 61.28 3.25
N HIS A 398 1.71 62.11 2.21
CA HIS A 398 2.61 62.54 1.12
C HIS A 398 2.95 61.44 0.10
N HIS A 399 2.47 61.48 -1.16
CA HIS A 399 2.64 62.48 -2.24
C HIS A 399 4.09 62.67 -2.69
N VAL A 400 4.40 62.29 -3.93
CA VAL A 400 4.58 63.20 -5.10
C VAL A 400 4.54 62.36 -6.40
N ILE A 401 4.18 62.99 -7.53
CA ILE A 401 4.25 62.47 -8.91
C ILE A 401 5.10 63.51 -9.69
N PRO A 402 6.17 63.11 -10.42
CA PRO A 402 6.13 62.92 -11.89
C PRO A 402 6.55 61.48 -12.31
N ASP A 403 6.21 60.88 -13.46
CA ASP A 403 5.61 61.33 -14.75
C ASP A 403 6.62 61.86 -15.82
N PHE A 404 6.43 61.45 -17.10
CA PHE A 404 7.19 61.81 -18.34
C PHE A 404 8.67 61.29 -18.46
N GLU A 405 9.27 61.01 -19.65
CA GLU A 405 8.78 60.60 -20.99
C GLU A 405 9.96 60.11 -21.91
N GLU A 406 9.63 59.40 -23.01
CA GLU A 406 10.24 59.42 -24.37
C GLU A 406 11.68 58.92 -24.76
N LEU A 407 11.81 58.66 -26.09
CA LEU A 407 13.00 58.60 -27.00
C LEU A 407 14.05 57.48 -26.80
N SER A 408 14.21 56.51 -27.73
CA SER A 408 14.85 56.53 -29.08
C SER A 408 16.39 56.53 -29.05
N GLU A 409 17.21 55.94 -29.92
CA GLU A 409 17.18 55.01 -31.07
C GLU A 409 18.66 55.03 -31.61
N VAL A 410 19.03 54.21 -32.59
CA VAL A 410 20.26 54.34 -33.44
C VAL A 410 21.64 54.26 -32.75
N LEU A 411 22.41 53.19 -33.01
CA LEU A 411 23.65 53.26 -33.82
C LEU A 411 24.29 51.89 -34.08
N LEU A 412 24.98 51.81 -35.23
CA LEU A 412 25.74 50.65 -35.70
C LEU A 412 27.23 51.01 -35.86
N SER A 413 28.05 49.97 -36.02
CA SER A 413 29.37 49.92 -36.69
C SER A 413 30.67 50.13 -35.89
N ASN A 414 31.68 49.36 -36.34
CA ASN A 414 33.13 49.47 -36.13
C ASN A 414 33.70 49.13 -34.73
N GLY A 415 34.74 48.31 -34.57
CA GLY A 415 35.40 47.39 -35.52
C GLY A 415 36.91 47.20 -35.26
N LEU A 416 37.45 46.03 -35.68
CA LEU A 416 38.90 45.71 -35.80
C LEU A 416 39.68 45.59 -34.44
N THR A 417 40.74 44.80 -34.26
CA THR A 417 41.44 43.78 -35.08
C THR A 417 42.32 42.88 -34.19
N ASN A 418 42.51 41.59 -34.52
CA ASN A 418 43.83 40.98 -34.77
C ASN A 418 43.78 39.47 -35.13
N HIS A 419 44.84 39.00 -35.79
CA HIS A 419 45.10 37.69 -36.43
C HIS A 419 46.58 37.31 -36.16
N PRO A 420 47.20 36.24 -36.74
CA PRO A 420 46.83 34.84 -37.04
C PRO A 420 47.90 33.89 -36.35
N PRO A 421 48.47 32.74 -36.85
CA PRO A 421 48.21 31.88 -38.05
C PRO A 421 48.36 30.33 -37.87
N TYR A 422 48.41 29.62 -39.02
CA TYR A 422 48.81 28.21 -39.31
C TYR A 422 47.73 27.11 -39.15
N GLN A 423 47.15 26.58 -40.26
CA GLN A 423 47.62 25.49 -41.18
C GLN A 423 47.48 24.06 -40.56
N ARG A 424 47.02 22.99 -41.24
CA ARG A 424 46.60 22.71 -42.66
C ARG A 424 45.69 21.42 -42.63
N ARG A 425 45.27 20.69 -43.69
CA ARG A 425 45.64 20.59 -45.13
C ARG A 425 44.43 20.23 -46.07
N GLU A 426 44.60 19.28 -47.00
CA GLU A 426 43.65 18.78 -48.03
C GLU A 426 42.87 17.52 -47.54
N GLY A 427 41.79 17.02 -48.16
CA GLY A 427 41.06 17.33 -49.42
C GLY A 427 40.04 16.20 -49.75
N SER A 428 39.34 16.12 -50.89
CA SER A 428 39.16 17.08 -52.01
C SER A 428 38.03 16.64 -53.00
N SER A 429 37.01 17.48 -53.18
CA SER A 429 36.29 17.80 -54.44
C SER A 429 35.64 16.74 -55.38
N SER A 430 34.35 16.97 -55.70
CA SER A 430 33.85 17.02 -57.10
C SER A 430 32.54 17.84 -57.19
N ASN A 431 32.38 18.68 -58.24
CA ASN A 431 31.25 19.61 -58.40
C ASN A 431 30.35 19.26 -59.60
N ILE A 432 29.03 19.44 -59.47
CA ILE A 432 28.05 19.68 -60.56
C ILE A 432 27.10 20.82 -60.09
N ASN A 433 26.50 21.61 -60.98
CA ASN A 433 26.05 22.97 -60.66
C ASN A 433 24.88 23.51 -61.55
N ILE A 434 24.33 24.66 -61.16
CA ILE A 434 23.47 25.63 -61.89
C ILE A 434 21.94 25.34 -61.97
N GLN A 435 21.17 26.46 -61.95
CA GLN A 435 19.72 26.66 -62.21
C GLN A 435 18.83 26.57 -60.93
N HIS A 436 18.36 27.65 -60.28
CA HIS A 436 18.02 29.06 -60.65
C HIS A 436 16.65 29.22 -61.34
N VAL A 437 16.02 30.42 -61.20
CA VAL A 437 14.60 30.77 -61.50
C VAL A 437 13.67 30.35 -60.33
N ASP A 438 13.10 31.23 -59.50
CA ASP A 438 12.17 32.38 -59.72
C ASP A 438 10.75 31.90 -60.13
N THR A 439 9.61 32.54 -59.80
CA THR A 439 9.34 33.86 -59.19
C THR A 439 8.00 33.86 -58.42
N GLU A 440 7.88 34.77 -57.45
CA GLU A 440 6.71 35.61 -57.08
C GLU A 440 5.21 35.18 -57.28
N ARG A 441 4.41 35.58 -56.26
CA ARG A 441 3.06 36.22 -56.36
C ARG A 441 1.85 35.37 -56.80
N GLN A 442 0.60 35.81 -56.53
CA GLN A 442 -0.04 36.54 -55.41
C GLN A 442 -1.55 36.62 -55.76
N GLN A 443 -2.38 36.98 -54.77
CA GLN A 443 -3.78 37.44 -54.93
C GLN A 443 -4.79 36.37 -55.48
N GLY A 444 -6.01 36.28 -54.96
CA GLY A 444 -6.59 36.91 -53.77
C GLY A 444 -8.08 37.23 -53.93
N LEU A 445 -8.66 37.72 -52.83
CA LEU A 445 -9.96 38.41 -52.77
C LEU A 445 -11.21 37.53 -53.05
N SER A 446 -12.39 37.77 -52.44
CA SER A 446 -12.67 38.61 -51.27
C SER A 446 -14.11 38.42 -50.75
N CYS A 447 -14.25 38.45 -49.41
CA CYS A 447 -15.39 39.05 -48.69
C CYS A 447 -16.80 38.40 -48.90
N ALA A 448 -17.82 38.72 -48.08
CA ALA A 448 -17.90 39.77 -47.05
C ALA A 448 -18.70 39.34 -45.80
N SER A 449 -18.39 39.97 -44.66
CA SER A 449 -19.30 40.49 -43.60
C SER A 449 -20.40 39.58 -42.98
N SER A 450 -20.74 39.65 -41.69
CA SER A 450 -20.22 40.34 -40.48
C SER A 450 -21.09 39.85 -39.27
N SER A 451 -20.93 40.17 -37.98
CA SER A 451 -20.17 41.19 -37.23
C SER A 451 -20.10 40.82 -35.73
N LYS A 452 -19.10 41.34 -34.98
CA LYS A 452 -19.16 41.89 -33.58
C LYS A 452 -19.93 41.11 -32.48
N ASN A 453 -19.45 40.85 -31.27
CA ASN A 453 -18.39 41.42 -30.40
C ASN A 453 -17.84 40.30 -29.46
N ALA A 454 -16.59 40.34 -28.94
CA ALA A 454 -16.17 40.96 -27.66
C ALA A 454 -17.08 40.63 -26.44
N ASN A 455 -16.59 40.19 -25.26
CA ASN A 455 -15.25 40.32 -24.67
C ASN A 455 -14.91 39.23 -23.61
N ASP A 456 -13.65 39.21 -23.17
CA ASP A 456 -13.10 38.75 -21.87
C ASP A 456 -13.53 37.41 -21.24
N VAL A 457 -12.58 36.46 -21.20
CA VAL A 457 -12.53 35.38 -20.20
C VAL A 457 -11.22 35.51 -19.41
N LYS A 458 -11.30 35.52 -18.08
CA LYS A 458 -10.12 35.54 -17.21
C LYS A 458 -9.50 34.15 -17.07
N ASN A 459 -8.18 34.11 -16.91
CA ASN A 459 -7.53 32.97 -16.25
C ASN A 459 -7.96 32.91 -14.79
N ASP A 460 -8.47 31.76 -14.38
CA ASP A 460 -8.34 31.21 -13.02
C ASP A 460 -8.03 29.71 -13.20
N GLY A 461 -7.24 29.12 -12.31
CA GLY A 461 -6.67 27.79 -12.52
C GLY A 461 -6.54 26.96 -11.24
N ALA A 462 -5.78 25.86 -11.37
CA ALA A 462 -5.52 24.83 -10.36
C ALA A 462 -6.71 23.93 -9.99
N ASP A 463 -6.62 22.67 -10.43
CA ASP A 463 -7.16 21.51 -9.72
C ASP A 463 -6.19 20.34 -9.99
N VAL A 464 -5.53 19.79 -8.95
CA VAL A 464 -4.39 18.86 -9.10
C VAL A 464 -4.51 17.69 -8.09
N ASP A 465 -5.49 16.81 -8.32
CA ASP A 465 -5.68 15.57 -7.56
C ASP A 465 -4.58 14.53 -7.92
N THR A 466 -3.47 14.51 -7.16
CA THR A 466 -2.37 13.54 -7.34
C THR A 466 -2.47 12.37 -6.35
N ILE A 467 -3.18 11.31 -6.73
CA ILE A 467 -3.39 10.11 -5.91
C ILE A 467 -2.21 9.11 -6.09
N PRO A 468 -1.67 8.51 -5.02
CA PRO A 468 -0.42 7.74 -5.07
C PRO A 468 -0.53 6.35 -5.73
N MET A 469 0.62 5.82 -6.14
CA MET A 469 0.79 4.42 -6.58
C MET A 469 1.05 3.49 -5.38
N ILE A 470 0.41 2.33 -5.39
CA ILE A 470 0.70 1.19 -4.52
C ILE A 470 0.99 -0.03 -5.44
N ASP A 471 1.94 -0.88 -5.03
CA ASP A 471 2.16 -2.21 -5.64
C ASP A 471 1.61 -3.28 -4.69
N ASP A 472 1.03 -4.33 -5.26
CA ASP A 472 0.18 -5.29 -4.54
C ASP A 472 0.97 -6.18 -3.56
N TYR A 473 0.74 -6.03 -2.25
CA TYR A 473 0.69 -7.12 -1.26
C TYR A 473 0.08 -6.58 0.05
N GLU A 474 -0.76 -7.38 0.71
CA GLU A 474 -1.58 -7.01 1.88
C GLU A 474 -2.57 -5.87 1.62
N GLU A 475 -3.59 -6.16 0.77
CA GLU A 475 -4.90 -5.50 0.84
C GLU A 475 -5.60 -5.93 2.15
N LEU A 476 -5.09 -5.45 3.30
CA LEU A 476 -5.91 -5.27 4.50
C LEU A 476 -7.07 -4.38 4.06
N THR A 477 -8.29 -4.92 4.05
CA THR A 477 -9.35 -4.31 3.23
C THR A 477 -9.62 -2.87 3.66
N LEU A 478 -9.98 -2.02 2.69
CA LEU A 478 -10.43 -0.63 2.90
C LEU A 478 -11.67 -0.53 3.83
N GLU A 479 -12.24 -1.66 4.21
CA GLU A 479 -13.30 -1.84 5.21
C GLU A 479 -12.71 -1.94 6.62
N GLN A 480 -11.63 -2.73 6.81
CA GLN A 480 -10.89 -2.80 8.08
C GLN A 480 -10.20 -1.48 8.41
N GLU A 481 -9.55 -0.82 7.45
CA GLU A 481 -8.92 0.49 7.71
C GLU A 481 -9.95 1.57 8.07
N PHE A 482 -11.09 1.61 7.37
CA PHE A 482 -12.19 2.52 7.72
C PHE A 482 -12.72 2.25 9.13
N MET A 483 -12.99 0.98 9.46
CA MET A 483 -13.45 0.59 10.80
C MET A 483 -12.45 0.95 11.90
N LYS A 484 -11.15 0.74 11.65
CA LYS A 484 -10.04 1.12 12.52
C LYS A 484 -9.93 2.64 12.70
N SER A 485 -10.24 3.42 11.66
CA SER A 485 -10.25 4.89 11.68
C SER A 485 -11.47 5.53 12.39
N PHE A 486 -12.56 4.78 12.57
CA PHE A 486 -13.81 5.29 13.15
C PHE A 486 -14.12 4.73 14.53
N PHE A 487 -13.78 3.46 14.79
CA PHE A 487 -14.24 2.69 15.95
C PHE A 487 -13.13 1.75 16.49
N GLY A 488 -11.88 2.23 16.51
CA GLY A 488 -10.67 1.42 16.74
C GLY A 488 -10.75 0.44 17.92
N ALA A 489 -10.63 -0.86 17.60
CA ALA A 489 -10.46 -1.95 18.55
C ALA A 489 -9.59 -3.06 17.92
N LYS A 490 -8.76 -3.74 18.73
CA LYS A 490 -8.05 -4.95 18.31
C LYS A 490 -8.96 -6.18 18.46
N PRO A 491 -8.84 -7.21 17.61
CA PRO A 491 -9.28 -8.56 17.96
C PRO A 491 -8.51 -9.07 19.18
N ALA A 492 -9.16 -9.84 20.07
CA ALA A 492 -8.51 -10.49 21.20
C ALA A 492 -7.96 -11.87 20.77
N GLU A 493 -6.65 -12.06 20.85
CA GLU A 493 -6.02 -13.37 20.61
C GLU A 493 -6.32 -14.33 21.78
N LYS A 494 -6.70 -15.57 21.48
CA LYS A 494 -6.90 -16.63 22.48
C LYS A 494 -5.54 -17.26 22.86
N THR A 495 -4.90 -16.78 23.93
CA THR A 495 -3.76 -17.47 24.55
C THR A 495 -4.22 -18.73 25.27
N SER A 496 -4.09 -19.91 24.65
CA SER A 496 -4.41 -21.19 25.26
C SER A 496 -3.22 -21.77 26.03
N ASP A 497 -3.09 -21.44 27.32
CA ASP A 497 -2.05 -21.97 28.21
C ASP A 497 -2.27 -23.47 28.54
N ALA A 498 -1.84 -24.33 27.62
CA ALA A 498 -1.81 -25.77 27.84
C ALA A 498 -0.57 -26.17 28.66
N LYS A 499 -0.70 -26.19 30.00
CA LYS A 499 0.31 -26.81 30.88
C LYS A 499 0.38 -28.33 30.63
N VAL A 500 1.35 -28.75 29.83
CA VAL A 500 1.76 -30.16 29.77
C VAL A 500 2.64 -30.46 30.99
N VAL A 501 2.34 -31.56 31.68
CA VAL A 501 3.07 -32.02 32.87
C VAL A 501 4.25 -32.87 32.44
N ASP A 502 5.41 -32.68 33.07
CA ASP A 502 6.61 -33.48 32.81
C ASP A 502 6.42 -34.93 33.32
N ALA A 503 6.70 -35.90 32.45
CA ALA A 503 6.48 -37.32 32.70
C ALA A 503 7.50 -38.15 31.89
N THR A 504 8.70 -38.31 32.44
CA THR A 504 9.78 -39.09 31.83
C THR A 504 9.55 -40.59 32.01
N GLU A 505 9.22 -41.31 30.93
CA GLU A 505 9.40 -42.76 30.87
C GLU A 505 9.66 -43.22 29.42
N ALA A 506 10.60 -44.15 29.26
CA ALA A 506 10.96 -44.76 27.98
C ALA A 506 11.27 -46.25 28.19
N PRO A 507 10.75 -47.13 27.33
CA PRO A 507 11.62 -48.14 26.73
C PRO A 507 11.26 -48.36 25.22
N PRO A 508 11.65 -49.45 24.53
CA PRO A 508 12.83 -49.42 23.69
C PRO A 508 12.56 -49.75 22.21
N SER A 509 13.48 -49.37 21.32
CA SER A 509 13.46 -49.76 19.90
C SER A 509 14.17 -51.10 19.65
N ALA A 510 13.70 -51.87 18.64
CA ALA A 510 14.26 -53.16 18.28
C ALA A 510 14.18 -53.45 16.76
N SER A 511 15.11 -54.30 16.30
CA SER A 511 15.12 -55.07 15.03
C SER A 511 14.93 -54.36 13.67
N THR A 512 16.08 -54.16 13.02
CA THR A 512 16.41 -54.36 11.58
C THR A 512 15.78 -55.65 10.97
N PRO A 513 15.71 -55.86 9.61
CA PRO A 513 16.93 -56.21 8.83
C PRO A 513 17.00 -55.98 7.29
N ALA A 514 18.26 -55.96 6.78
CA ALA A 514 18.76 -56.50 5.48
C ALA A 514 18.39 -55.77 4.15
N PRO A 515 19.07 -56.06 2.99
CA PRO A 515 20.18 -57.02 2.77
C PRO A 515 21.48 -56.48 2.09
N HIS A 516 22.42 -57.43 1.95
CA HIS A 516 23.81 -57.47 1.41
C HIS A 516 24.01 -57.03 -0.08
N GLY A 517 25.24 -56.88 -0.62
CA GLY A 517 26.60 -56.88 -0.01
C GLY A 517 27.77 -57.24 -0.97
N GLU A 518 29.02 -57.13 -0.47
CA GLU A 518 30.32 -57.69 -0.98
C GLU A 518 30.89 -57.11 -2.31
N SER A 519 32.21 -57.05 -2.62
CA SER A 519 33.52 -57.53 -2.09
C SER A 519 34.67 -56.59 -2.62
N VAL A 520 36.02 -56.65 -2.41
CA VAL A 520 37.03 -57.26 -1.50
C VAL A 520 38.42 -56.52 -1.70
N ALA A 521 39.49 -56.82 -0.92
CA ALA A 521 40.84 -56.18 -1.00
C ALA A 521 41.95 -57.08 -1.63
N PRO A 522 43.24 -56.65 -1.78
CA PRO A 522 44.31 -56.69 -0.72
C PRO A 522 45.16 -55.38 -0.62
N SER A 523 45.79 -54.90 0.48
CA SER A 523 46.72 -55.43 1.53
C SER A 523 48.24 -55.35 1.15
N SER A 524 49.05 -54.41 1.69
CA SER A 524 49.75 -54.38 3.02
C SER A 524 51.23 -54.85 2.90
N PRO A 525 52.12 -54.83 3.95
CA PRO A 525 52.10 -54.23 5.30
C PRO A 525 52.89 -52.88 5.31
N SER A 526 53.53 -52.32 6.36
CA SER A 526 53.78 -52.59 7.81
C SER A 526 53.74 -51.23 8.60
N ASP A 527 54.27 -50.96 9.80
CA ASP A 527 55.17 -51.61 10.79
C ASP A 527 54.94 -51.04 12.22
N ASP A 528 55.69 -51.48 13.26
CA ASP A 528 55.31 -51.25 14.69
C ASP A 528 56.42 -50.74 15.65
N SER A 529 56.06 -49.86 16.62
CA SER A 529 56.74 -49.58 17.93
C SER A 529 56.08 -48.43 18.75
N PRO A 530 56.17 -48.39 20.11
CA PRO A 530 54.98 -48.03 20.92
C PRO A 530 55.13 -47.02 22.10
N ASN A 531 53.98 -46.72 22.75
CA ASN A 531 53.75 -46.72 24.23
C ASN A 531 53.40 -45.39 24.99
N LYS A 532 52.11 -45.20 25.34
CA LYS A 532 51.52 -44.54 26.56
C LYS A 532 51.79 -43.04 26.89
N SER A 533 51.01 -42.32 27.72
CA SER A 533 49.56 -42.34 28.08
C SER A 533 49.18 -41.20 29.08
N LYS A 534 47.88 -40.84 29.13
CA LYS A 534 47.12 -40.13 30.20
C LYS A 534 47.04 -38.58 30.21
N THR A 535 45.86 -38.13 30.61
CA THR A 535 45.38 -36.76 30.89
C THR A 535 45.34 -36.45 32.40
N PRO A 536 45.23 -35.18 32.81
CA PRO A 536 44.73 -34.76 34.13
C PRO A 536 43.20 -34.47 34.11
N GLN A 537 42.60 -34.32 35.30
CA GLN A 537 41.15 -34.12 35.52
C GLN A 537 40.83 -32.79 36.25
N VAL A 538 39.52 -32.55 36.44
CA VAL A 538 38.86 -31.39 37.07
C VAL A 538 39.12 -31.29 38.59
N ALA A 539 39.06 -30.06 39.12
CA ALA A 539 38.77 -29.78 40.53
C ALA A 539 37.78 -28.60 40.64
N GLU A 540 37.15 -28.42 41.81
CA GLU A 540 35.87 -27.70 42.03
C GLU A 540 35.99 -26.69 43.21
N ILE A 541 34.84 -26.17 43.71
CA ILE A 541 34.54 -25.74 45.11
C ILE A 541 34.22 -24.24 45.40
N VAL A 542 32.91 -23.99 45.51
CA VAL A 542 32.16 -23.25 46.58
C VAL A 542 32.09 -21.71 46.65
N VAL A 543 30.92 -21.24 47.11
CA VAL A 543 30.45 -19.87 47.38
C VAL A 543 30.32 -19.61 48.89
N LYS A 544 30.64 -18.40 49.40
CA LYS A 544 29.91 -17.75 50.54
C LYS A 544 30.29 -16.28 50.87
N LYS A 545 29.22 -15.47 50.99
CA LYS A 545 28.98 -14.31 51.91
C LYS A 545 29.81 -13.00 51.83
N THR A 546 29.05 -11.90 51.94
CA THR A 546 29.44 -10.52 52.25
C THR A 546 29.65 -10.29 53.76
N PRO A 547 30.30 -9.17 54.15
CA PRO A 547 29.56 -8.05 54.75
C PRO A 547 29.75 -6.71 53.99
N ALA A 548 29.42 -5.55 54.60
CA ALA A 548 28.95 -4.36 53.88
C ALA A 548 29.67 -3.02 54.19
N THR A 549 29.21 -1.96 53.51
CA THR A 549 29.32 -0.51 53.80
C THR A 549 30.69 0.18 53.78
N ALA A 550 30.93 0.97 52.72
CA ALA A 550 31.43 2.35 52.78
C ALA A 550 31.07 3.10 51.47
N SER A 551 31.01 4.43 51.48
CA SER A 551 30.53 5.26 50.36
C SER A 551 31.62 6.12 49.71
N ALA A 552 31.62 6.21 48.38
CA ALA A 552 32.17 7.34 47.61
C ALA A 552 31.68 7.29 46.15
N SER A 553 31.28 8.43 45.58
CA SER A 553 30.88 8.54 44.18
C SER A 553 32.03 8.98 43.27
N LYS A 554 32.26 8.27 42.17
CA LYS A 554 33.03 8.75 41.02
C LYS A 554 32.36 8.30 39.71
N GLN A 555 32.03 9.27 38.86
CA GLN A 555 31.58 9.01 37.50
C GLN A 555 32.76 8.47 36.65
N PRO A 556 32.55 7.50 35.75
CA PRO A 556 33.56 7.16 34.74
C PRO A 556 33.73 8.34 33.78
N LYS A 557 34.98 8.75 33.54
CA LYS A 557 35.30 9.74 32.51
C LYS A 557 35.02 9.16 31.12
N LYS A 558 34.64 10.01 30.16
CA LYS A 558 34.59 9.65 28.75
C LYS A 558 35.98 9.14 28.27
N PRO A 559 36.04 8.18 27.34
CA PRO A 559 37.24 7.99 26.52
C PRO A 559 37.51 9.24 25.67
N HIS A 560 38.74 9.36 25.17
CA HIS A 560 39.20 10.52 24.41
C HIS A 560 38.62 10.55 22.98
N ASP A 561 38.59 11.72 22.35
CA ASP A 561 38.39 11.83 20.90
C ASP A 561 39.70 11.44 20.19
N ASP A 562 39.62 10.44 19.30
CA ASP A 562 40.72 9.93 18.46
C ASP A 562 40.31 9.96 16.96
N ASP A 563 40.85 10.91 16.19
CA ASP A 563 41.00 11.10 14.72
C ASP A 563 40.06 10.49 13.64
N HIS A 564 39.20 9.52 13.93
CA HIS A 564 38.36 8.83 12.94
C HIS A 564 37.07 9.59 12.53
N ALA A 565 36.76 10.71 13.17
CA ALA A 565 35.48 11.43 13.00
C ALA A 565 35.40 12.36 11.77
N LEU A 566 36.52 12.62 11.07
CA LEU A 566 36.65 13.76 10.13
C LEU A 566 36.40 13.46 8.64
N LEU A 567 36.06 12.22 8.26
CA LEU A 567 35.92 11.79 6.84
C LEU A 567 34.65 10.96 6.58
N LEU A 568 33.52 11.34 7.17
CA LEU A 568 32.22 10.67 6.99
C LEU A 568 31.11 11.66 6.65
N TYR A 569 30.26 11.29 5.69
CA TYR A 569 29.13 12.09 5.23
C TYR A 569 28.21 12.51 6.39
N ASN A 570 28.01 13.81 6.55
CA ASN A 570 27.23 14.39 7.65
C ASN A 570 25.97 15.11 7.10
N PRO A 571 24.78 14.45 7.12
CA PRO A 571 23.55 15.06 6.60
C PRO A 571 23.06 16.27 7.40
N LYS A 572 23.63 16.56 8.58
CA LYS A 572 23.26 17.73 9.41
C LYS A 572 24.09 18.98 9.10
N GLU A 573 25.18 18.84 8.34
CA GLU A 573 26.01 19.97 7.88
C GLU A 573 25.36 20.63 6.65
N LYS A 574 25.48 21.96 6.56
CA LYS A 574 24.93 22.78 5.48
C LYS A 574 25.95 23.15 4.41
N ASN A 575 27.24 23.16 4.73
CA ASN A 575 28.31 23.44 3.77
C ASN A 575 28.68 22.15 2.98
N PRO A 576 28.52 22.10 1.65
CA PRO A 576 28.72 20.87 0.85
C PRO A 576 30.11 20.22 0.98
N MET A 577 31.21 20.99 1.03
CA MET A 577 32.56 20.46 1.28
C MET A 577 32.64 19.69 2.62
N LYS A 578 32.06 20.26 3.68
CA LYS A 578 32.05 19.65 5.03
C LYS A 578 31.02 18.53 5.17
N ARG A 579 29.91 18.62 4.44
CA ARG A 579 28.83 17.62 4.39
C ARG A 579 29.29 16.35 3.69
N GLY A 580 29.97 16.48 2.55
CA GLY A 580 30.53 15.36 1.79
C GLY A 580 31.64 14.65 2.57
N GLY A 581 32.61 15.40 3.09
CA GLY A 581 33.78 14.85 3.77
C GLY A 581 34.93 14.45 2.82
N TRP A 582 34.97 15.05 1.62
CA TRP A 582 36.09 14.97 0.66
C TRP A 582 36.33 16.35 0.03
N THR A 583 37.48 16.57 -0.63
CA THR A 583 37.80 17.88 -1.23
C THR A 583 37.35 17.94 -2.69
N ALA A 584 37.09 19.15 -3.21
CA ALA A 584 36.70 19.33 -4.61
C ALA A 584 37.79 18.80 -5.57
N GLY A 585 37.40 17.91 -6.49
CA GLY A 585 38.30 17.19 -7.39
C GLY A 585 38.84 15.85 -6.85
N ASP A 586 38.69 15.54 -5.56
CA ASP A 586 38.95 14.17 -5.07
C ASP A 586 37.85 13.19 -5.54
N PRO A 587 38.18 11.93 -5.87
CA PRO A 587 37.19 10.89 -6.12
C PRO A 587 36.29 10.66 -4.90
N VAL A 588 34.99 10.47 -5.13
CA VAL A 588 34.00 10.37 -4.03
C VAL A 588 34.30 9.12 -3.18
N PRO A 589 34.49 9.23 -1.85
CA PRO A 589 34.74 8.08 -1.00
C PRO A 589 33.56 7.11 -0.98
N TYR A 590 33.80 5.82 -1.20
CA TYR A 590 32.74 4.82 -1.12
C TYR A 590 32.19 4.65 0.30
N ALA A 591 32.98 4.98 1.32
CA ALA A 591 32.53 5.12 2.71
C ALA A 591 31.43 6.19 2.88
N ALA A 592 31.45 7.30 2.11
CA ALA A 592 30.43 8.34 2.17
C ALA A 592 29.09 7.83 1.60
N LEU A 593 29.12 7.21 0.41
CA LEU A 593 27.96 6.56 -0.19
C LEU A 593 27.42 5.41 0.69
N SER A 594 28.31 4.61 1.28
CA SER A 594 27.94 3.55 2.24
C SER A 594 27.28 4.12 3.50
N LYS A 595 27.69 5.32 3.96
CA LYS A 595 27.05 5.99 5.10
C LYS A 595 25.66 6.52 4.74
N VAL A 596 25.46 7.02 3.52
CA VAL A 596 24.14 7.37 2.98
C VAL A 596 23.23 6.14 2.92
N PHE A 597 23.72 5.00 2.43
CA PHE A 597 22.97 3.74 2.43
C PHE A 597 22.60 3.25 3.82
N ALA A 598 23.44 3.46 4.83
CA ALA A 598 23.12 3.14 6.23
C ALA A 598 22.01 4.04 6.78
N VAL A 599 22.09 5.36 6.57
CA VAL A 599 21.03 6.31 6.98
C VAL A 599 19.69 5.99 6.28
N ILE A 600 19.73 5.57 5.01
CA ILE A 600 18.54 5.19 4.25
C ILE A 600 17.98 3.82 4.67
N GLU A 601 18.80 2.87 5.17
CA GLU A 601 18.33 1.57 5.69
C GLU A 601 17.64 1.68 7.05
N ASP A 602 18.05 2.65 7.88
CA ASP A 602 17.49 2.89 9.22
C ASP A 602 16.28 3.86 9.19
N GLU A 603 15.97 4.46 8.03
CA GLU A 603 14.84 5.39 7.83
C GLU A 603 13.63 4.70 7.16
N SER A 604 12.42 5.12 7.54
CA SER A 604 11.15 4.63 7.00
C SER A 604 10.41 5.69 6.16
N SER A 605 10.66 6.97 6.40
CA SER A 605 10.06 8.08 5.67
C SER A 605 10.68 8.22 4.27
N ARG A 606 9.88 7.92 3.25
CA ARG A 606 10.28 8.07 1.83
C ARG A 606 10.78 9.47 1.49
N LEU A 607 10.23 10.51 2.13
CA LEU A 607 10.65 11.90 1.92
C LEU A 607 12.05 12.15 2.47
N ILE A 608 12.33 11.73 3.71
CA ILE A 608 13.65 11.88 4.32
C ILE A 608 14.71 11.08 3.54
N ILE A 609 14.35 9.91 3.00
CA ILE A 609 15.21 9.13 2.09
C ILE A 609 15.53 9.92 0.80
N GLN A 610 14.55 10.61 0.21
CA GLN A 610 14.72 11.43 -0.99
C GLN A 610 15.58 12.67 -0.69
N ASP A 611 15.29 13.40 0.37
CA ASP A 611 16.04 14.58 0.79
C ASP A 611 17.50 14.23 1.13
N THR A 612 17.74 13.12 1.84
CA THR A 612 19.09 12.62 2.20
C THR A 612 19.91 12.27 0.96
N LEU A 613 19.28 11.67 -0.06
CA LEU A 613 19.94 11.30 -1.30
C LEU A 613 20.14 12.52 -2.23
N ALA A 614 19.21 13.48 -2.22
CA ALA A 614 19.37 14.76 -2.93
C ALA A 614 20.55 15.57 -2.36
N ASP A 615 20.69 15.64 -1.04
CA ASP A 615 21.81 16.31 -0.37
C ASP A 615 23.17 15.62 -0.62
N PHE A 616 23.18 14.30 -0.79
CA PHE A 616 24.37 13.59 -1.25
C PHE A 616 24.68 13.92 -2.72
N PHE A 617 23.69 13.86 -3.62
CA PHE A 617 23.91 14.19 -5.03
C PHE A 617 24.35 15.65 -5.23
N ARG A 618 23.82 16.63 -4.48
CA ARG A 618 24.34 18.02 -4.46
C ARG A 618 25.83 18.05 -4.14
N SER A 619 26.24 17.35 -3.09
CA SER A 619 27.64 17.22 -2.69
C SER A 619 28.51 16.58 -3.79
N VAL A 620 27.98 15.63 -4.57
CA VAL A 620 28.70 15.06 -5.72
C VAL A 620 28.76 16.02 -6.91
N ILE A 621 27.68 16.73 -7.23
CA ILE A 621 27.59 17.70 -8.33
C ILE A 621 28.56 18.88 -8.12
N GLU A 622 28.65 19.40 -6.90
CA GLU A 622 29.53 20.54 -6.56
C GLU A 622 31.02 20.15 -6.45
N LEU A 623 31.33 18.95 -5.94
CA LEU A 623 32.71 18.58 -5.60
C LEU A 623 33.39 17.71 -6.66
N THR A 624 32.66 16.74 -7.23
CA THR A 624 33.21 15.68 -8.09
C THR A 624 32.17 15.19 -9.11
N PRO A 625 31.64 16.07 -10.00
CA PRO A 625 30.49 15.72 -10.86
C PRO A 625 30.72 14.53 -11.81
N SER A 626 31.98 14.17 -12.10
CA SER A 626 32.34 12.95 -12.83
C SER A 626 31.85 11.65 -12.17
N ASP A 627 31.77 11.64 -10.84
CA ASP A 627 31.40 10.45 -10.06
C ASP A 627 29.88 10.30 -9.90
N LEU A 628 29.07 11.24 -10.43
CA LEU A 628 27.61 11.22 -10.33
C LEU A 628 26.99 9.98 -10.98
N VAL A 629 27.43 9.58 -12.17
CA VAL A 629 26.91 8.38 -12.86
C VAL A 629 27.27 7.08 -12.11
N PRO A 630 28.53 6.86 -11.68
CA PRO A 630 28.88 5.81 -10.73
C PRO A 630 28.04 5.80 -9.44
N CYS A 631 27.75 6.96 -8.84
CA CYS A 631 26.87 7.07 -7.68
C CYS A 631 25.45 6.58 -8.00
N ILE A 632 24.86 7.04 -9.11
CA ILE A 632 23.50 6.66 -9.52
C ILE A 632 23.40 5.15 -9.74
N TYR A 633 24.30 4.52 -10.50
CA TYR A 633 24.24 3.08 -10.74
C TYR A 633 24.44 2.25 -9.47
N LEU A 634 25.29 2.68 -8.54
CA LEU A 634 25.42 2.01 -7.23
C LEU A 634 24.19 2.21 -6.33
N CYS A 635 23.45 3.32 -6.45
CA CYS A 635 22.14 3.50 -5.83
C CYS A 635 21.05 2.62 -6.45
N VAL A 636 21.05 2.44 -7.77
CA VAL A 636 20.11 1.56 -8.49
C VAL A 636 20.37 0.08 -8.16
N CYS A 637 21.63 -0.32 -8.13
CA CYS A 637 22.19 -1.64 -7.79
C CYS A 637 21.75 -2.86 -8.61
N THR A 638 20.60 -2.83 -9.29
CA THR A 638 20.09 -3.95 -10.12
C THR A 638 20.74 -4.02 -11.50
N GLU A 639 21.22 -2.88 -12.00
CA GLU A 639 21.89 -2.69 -13.29
C GLU A 639 23.12 -1.79 -13.10
N LEU A 640 24.13 -1.93 -13.97
CA LEU A 640 25.39 -1.17 -13.94
C LEU A 640 25.71 -0.49 -15.29
N ALA A 641 24.72 -0.47 -16.17
CA ALA A 641 24.66 0.14 -17.49
C ALA A 641 23.15 0.22 -17.84
N PRO A 642 22.74 0.85 -18.95
CA PRO A 642 21.36 0.71 -19.43
C PRO A 642 21.03 -0.76 -19.71
N ALA A 643 19.85 -1.23 -19.30
CA ALA A 643 19.48 -2.65 -19.45
C ALA A 643 19.53 -3.19 -20.90
N TYR A 644 19.43 -2.34 -21.92
CA TYR A 644 19.60 -2.72 -23.33
C TYR A 644 21.03 -3.12 -23.74
N ASP A 645 22.04 -2.79 -22.92
CA ASP A 645 23.41 -3.29 -23.09
C ASP A 645 23.59 -4.72 -22.53
N ASN A 646 22.55 -5.28 -21.89
CA ASN A 646 22.54 -6.63 -21.30
C ASN A 646 23.66 -6.87 -20.25
N VAL A 647 24.18 -5.83 -19.59
CA VAL A 647 25.27 -5.92 -18.60
C VAL A 647 24.74 -6.40 -17.23
N GLN A 648 24.56 -7.71 -17.10
CA GLN A 648 24.12 -8.35 -15.85
C GLN A 648 25.32 -8.70 -14.95
N ILE A 649 25.20 -8.44 -13.63
CA ILE A 649 26.26 -8.71 -12.63
C ILE A 649 26.66 -10.20 -12.61
N GLY A 650 25.68 -11.11 -12.76
CA GLY A 650 25.90 -12.53 -13.01
C GLY A 650 26.61 -13.30 -11.87
N ILE A 651 26.47 -12.87 -10.61
CA ILE A 651 27.05 -13.53 -9.43
C ILE A 651 25.98 -14.26 -8.63
N GLY A 652 26.20 -15.55 -8.36
CA GLY A 652 25.46 -16.34 -7.37
C GLY A 652 26.14 -16.36 -5.99
N ASP A 653 25.34 -16.54 -4.93
CA ASP A 653 25.77 -16.52 -3.53
C ASP A 653 27.02 -17.36 -3.21
N ALA A 654 27.24 -18.49 -3.90
CA ALA A 654 28.40 -19.36 -3.69
C ALA A 654 29.75 -18.65 -3.95
N ILE A 655 29.82 -17.78 -4.95
CA ILE A 655 31.01 -16.99 -5.31
C ILE A 655 31.28 -15.95 -4.22
N LEU A 656 30.21 -15.31 -3.70
CA LEU A 656 30.30 -14.33 -2.61
C LEU A 656 30.73 -14.99 -1.30
N ILE A 657 30.12 -16.12 -0.94
CA ILE A 657 30.47 -16.92 0.25
C ILE A 657 31.95 -17.33 0.20
N LYS A 658 32.44 -17.79 -0.96
CA LYS A 658 33.88 -18.09 -1.17
C LYS A 658 34.75 -16.83 -1.00
N SER A 659 34.39 -15.73 -1.66
CA SER A 659 35.15 -14.48 -1.65
C SER A 659 35.22 -13.84 -0.25
N ILE A 660 34.13 -13.88 0.52
CA ILE A 660 34.08 -13.43 1.91
C ILE A 660 35.00 -14.29 2.78
N GLY A 661 34.95 -15.62 2.62
CA GLY A 661 35.86 -16.53 3.32
C GLY A 661 37.33 -16.21 3.06
N GLU A 662 37.71 -16.12 1.78
CA GLU A 662 39.08 -15.80 1.36
C GLU A 662 39.56 -14.39 1.75
N ALA A 663 38.67 -13.40 1.88
CA ALA A 663 39.01 -12.04 2.30
C ALA A 663 39.14 -11.89 3.82
N THR A 664 38.45 -12.74 4.59
CA THR A 664 38.37 -12.66 6.06
C THR A 664 39.20 -13.71 6.78
N GLY A 665 39.73 -14.70 6.05
CA GLY A 665 40.46 -15.84 6.63
C GLY A 665 39.55 -16.91 7.22
N THR A 666 38.28 -16.98 6.80
CA THR A 666 37.28 -17.93 7.32
C THR A 666 36.89 -18.98 6.27
N THR A 667 36.35 -20.12 6.72
CA THR A 667 35.94 -21.18 5.79
C THR A 667 34.62 -20.85 5.09
N PRO A 668 34.43 -21.20 3.80
CA PRO A 668 33.15 -21.00 3.10
C PRO A 668 31.95 -21.66 3.80
N LYS A 669 32.18 -22.76 4.54
CA LYS A 669 31.15 -23.39 5.37
C LYS A 669 30.71 -22.45 6.50
N PHE A 670 31.65 -21.91 7.29
CA PHE A 670 31.33 -20.97 8.37
C PHE A 670 30.57 -19.72 7.87
N VAL A 671 30.96 -19.18 6.70
CA VAL A 671 30.24 -18.06 6.07
C VAL A 671 28.82 -18.46 5.64
N LYS A 672 28.62 -19.68 5.11
CA LYS A 672 27.29 -20.22 4.77
C LYS A 672 26.41 -20.43 6.02
N ASP A 673 26.99 -20.95 7.10
CA ASP A 673 26.29 -21.22 8.37
C ASP A 673 25.88 -19.90 9.06
N LEU A 674 26.71 -18.85 8.96
CA LEU A 674 26.33 -17.48 9.34
C LEU A 674 25.25 -16.89 8.44
N TYR A 675 25.29 -17.13 7.13
CA TYR A 675 24.27 -16.63 6.19
C TYR A 675 22.89 -17.22 6.46
N GLN A 676 22.82 -18.53 6.78
CA GLN A 676 21.58 -19.17 7.18
C GLN A 676 20.97 -18.54 8.44
N LYS A 677 21.80 -18.09 9.39
CA LYS A 677 21.35 -17.43 10.63
C LYS A 677 20.99 -15.95 10.46
N GLN A 678 21.61 -15.22 9.53
CA GLN A 678 21.43 -13.77 9.36
C GLN A 678 20.55 -13.36 8.17
N GLY A 679 20.32 -14.22 7.18
CA GLY A 679 19.52 -13.91 5.97
C GLY A 679 20.14 -12.88 5.00
N ASP A 680 21.34 -12.37 5.30
CA ASP A 680 21.99 -11.24 4.60
C ASP A 680 23.51 -11.44 4.50
N LEU A 681 24.04 -11.65 3.28
CA LEU A 681 25.49 -11.82 3.08
C LEU A 681 26.27 -10.53 3.34
N GLY A 682 25.65 -9.35 3.21
CA GLY A 682 26.27 -8.07 3.55
C GLY A 682 26.53 -7.96 5.05
N LYS A 683 25.54 -8.29 5.88
CA LYS A 683 25.72 -8.32 7.36
C LYS A 683 26.77 -9.36 7.78
N VAL A 684 26.82 -10.53 7.12
CA VAL A 684 27.88 -11.54 7.35
C VAL A 684 29.26 -11.01 6.96
N ALA A 685 29.39 -10.34 5.82
CA ALA A 685 30.66 -9.77 5.36
C ALA A 685 31.18 -8.67 6.31
N GLN A 686 30.31 -7.75 6.73
CA GLN A 686 30.61 -6.72 7.71
C GLN A 686 31.05 -7.31 9.05
N ALA A 687 30.26 -8.24 9.61
CA ALA A 687 30.56 -8.90 10.89
C ALA A 687 31.80 -9.81 10.86
N SER A 688 32.24 -10.23 9.67
CA SER A 688 33.48 -11.00 9.48
C SER A 688 34.70 -10.09 9.28
N ARG A 689 34.53 -8.92 8.64
CA ARG A 689 35.59 -7.92 8.45
C ARG A 689 35.93 -7.14 9.73
N SER A 690 34.93 -6.79 10.54
CA SER A 690 35.16 -6.07 11.80
C SER A 690 35.89 -6.92 12.85
N LYS A 691 35.74 -8.25 12.81
CA LYS A 691 36.39 -9.20 13.73
C LYS A 691 37.81 -9.62 13.33
N GLN A 692 38.24 -9.28 12.12
CA GLN A 692 39.58 -9.64 11.63
C GLN A 692 40.63 -8.80 12.36
N SER A 693 41.52 -9.40 13.16
CA SER A 693 42.64 -8.67 13.76
C SER A 693 43.61 -8.19 12.66
N THR A 694 44.25 -7.04 12.86
CA THR A 694 45.29 -6.54 11.96
C THR A 694 46.66 -6.74 12.60
N LEU A 695 47.40 -7.75 12.13
CA LEU A 695 48.85 -7.77 12.33
C LEU A 695 49.46 -6.71 11.40
N MET A 696 49.74 -5.53 11.96
CA MET A 696 50.24 -4.37 11.22
C MET A 696 51.75 -4.49 10.97
N THR A 697 52.14 -5.45 10.11
CA THR A 697 53.55 -5.70 9.75
C THR A 697 54.07 -4.66 8.76
N PHE A 698 54.36 -3.44 9.25
CA PHE A 698 55.18 -2.40 8.59
C PHE A 698 54.85 -2.06 7.12
N GLN A 699 53.61 -2.27 6.66
CA GLN A 699 53.16 -1.92 5.31
C GLN A 699 51.91 -1.03 5.37
N THR A 700 51.83 -0.10 4.40
CA THR A 700 50.87 1.01 4.33
C THR A 700 49.41 0.56 4.41
N LYS A 701 48.56 1.30 5.17
CA LYS A 701 47.10 1.17 5.11
C LYS A 701 46.67 1.26 3.63
N PRO A 702 45.89 0.30 3.09
CA PRO A 702 45.52 0.32 1.68
C PRO A 702 44.69 1.56 1.34
N LYS A 703 44.87 2.12 0.13
CA LYS A 703 44.12 3.31 -0.31
C LYS A 703 42.61 3.03 -0.23
N PRO A 704 41.82 3.93 0.43
CA PRO A 704 40.37 3.79 0.56
C PRO A 704 39.65 3.50 -0.77
N LEU A 705 38.43 2.96 -0.68
CA LEU A 705 37.58 2.75 -1.84
C LEU A 705 36.97 4.08 -2.29
N ALA A 706 36.97 4.32 -3.60
CA ALA A 706 36.25 5.41 -4.23
C ALA A 706 35.05 4.84 -5.02
N VAL A 707 33.96 5.60 -5.12
CA VAL A 707 32.72 5.20 -5.82
C VAL A 707 33.04 4.73 -7.24
N ALA A 708 33.75 5.54 -8.03
CA ALA A 708 34.16 5.18 -9.39
C ALA A 708 34.99 3.88 -9.47
N HIS A 709 35.82 3.59 -8.45
CA HIS A 709 36.59 2.34 -8.40
C HIS A 709 35.69 1.12 -8.15
N VAL A 710 34.76 1.23 -7.20
CA VAL A 710 33.81 0.16 -6.89
C VAL A 710 32.88 -0.11 -8.07
N TYR A 711 32.33 0.93 -8.68
CA TYR A 711 31.52 0.82 -9.89
C TYR A 711 32.28 0.16 -11.05
N ASN A 712 33.49 0.62 -11.37
CA ASN A 712 34.28 0.06 -12.47
C ASN A 712 34.67 -1.41 -12.24
N ASP A 713 35.02 -1.81 -11.02
CA ASP A 713 35.28 -3.22 -10.71
C ASP A 713 33.99 -4.08 -10.77
N MET A 714 32.82 -3.54 -10.38
CA MET A 714 31.53 -4.22 -10.55
C MET A 714 31.14 -4.38 -12.05
N VAL A 715 31.34 -3.35 -12.87
CA VAL A 715 31.11 -3.39 -14.34
C VAL A 715 32.06 -4.40 -15.01
N LYS A 716 33.33 -4.42 -14.60
CA LYS A 716 34.33 -5.39 -15.04
C LYS A 716 33.92 -6.82 -14.66
N ILE A 717 33.51 -7.04 -13.41
CA ILE A 717 32.94 -8.29 -12.92
C ILE A 717 31.74 -8.74 -13.78
N ALA A 718 30.83 -7.82 -14.13
CA ALA A 718 29.66 -8.13 -14.95
C ALA A 718 30.07 -8.57 -16.37
N LYS A 719 30.94 -7.80 -17.04
CA LYS A 719 31.40 -8.04 -18.42
C LYS A 719 32.33 -9.27 -18.57
N MET A 720 32.87 -9.82 -17.47
CA MET A 720 33.75 -11.00 -17.50
C MET A 720 32.98 -12.32 -17.70
N SER A 721 33.38 -13.08 -18.72
CA SER A 721 32.83 -14.38 -19.12
C SER A 721 33.94 -15.37 -19.50
N GLY A 722 33.58 -16.61 -19.88
CA GLY A 722 34.54 -17.64 -20.33
C GLY A 722 35.29 -18.37 -19.22
N ASN A 723 36.29 -19.17 -19.59
CA ASN A 723 37.10 -19.97 -18.67
C ASN A 723 37.88 -19.09 -17.68
N ASN A 724 38.14 -19.61 -16.48
CA ASN A 724 38.78 -18.91 -15.34
C ASN A 724 38.08 -17.63 -14.82
N SER A 725 37.06 -17.10 -15.52
CA SER A 725 36.31 -15.89 -15.10
C SER A 725 35.84 -15.94 -13.65
N GLN A 726 35.37 -17.09 -13.16
CA GLN A 726 34.93 -17.28 -11.78
C GLN A 726 36.04 -17.03 -10.74
N ALA A 727 37.27 -17.53 -10.98
CA ALA A 727 38.40 -17.30 -10.10
C ALA A 727 38.83 -15.82 -10.11
N SER A 728 38.82 -15.20 -11.28
CA SER A 728 39.13 -13.77 -11.44
C SER A 728 38.06 -12.87 -10.80
N LYS A 729 36.76 -13.21 -10.88
CA LYS A 729 35.69 -12.52 -10.14
C LYS A 729 35.91 -12.62 -8.63
N CYS A 730 36.20 -13.80 -8.09
CA CYS A 730 36.58 -13.94 -6.67
C CYS A 730 37.75 -13.04 -6.28
N SER A 731 38.80 -12.96 -7.11
CA SER A 731 39.97 -12.13 -6.84
C SER A 731 39.65 -10.63 -6.76
N ILE A 732 38.76 -10.12 -7.63
CA ILE A 732 38.34 -8.71 -7.60
C ILE A 732 37.47 -8.45 -6.36
N ILE A 733 36.49 -9.31 -6.07
CA ILE A 733 35.62 -9.18 -4.89
C ILE A 733 36.45 -9.22 -3.60
N LYS A 734 37.46 -10.10 -3.53
CA LYS A 734 38.42 -10.16 -2.42
C LYS A 734 39.23 -8.87 -2.29
N SER A 735 39.71 -8.29 -3.40
CA SER A 735 40.43 -7.01 -3.41
C SER A 735 39.58 -5.87 -2.83
N LEU A 736 38.32 -5.75 -3.26
CA LEU A 736 37.35 -4.79 -2.72
C LEU A 736 37.15 -5.00 -1.21
N LEU A 737 36.81 -6.22 -0.79
CA LEU A 737 36.58 -6.56 0.63
C LEU A 737 37.79 -6.29 1.53
N VAL A 738 39.01 -6.56 1.05
CA VAL A 738 40.24 -6.32 1.82
C VAL A 738 40.50 -4.83 2.02
N ARG A 739 40.01 -3.97 1.12
CA ARG A 739 40.14 -2.50 1.18
C ARG A 739 39.02 -1.79 1.94
N CYS A 740 37.85 -2.39 2.12
CA CYS A 740 36.80 -1.85 2.98
C CYS A 740 37.31 -1.59 4.41
N ASP A 741 37.04 -0.42 4.99
CA ASP A 741 37.41 -0.10 6.37
C ASP A 741 36.58 -0.92 7.36
N LYS A 742 37.21 -1.37 8.46
CA LYS A 742 36.63 -2.29 9.46
C LYS A 742 35.56 -1.65 10.32
N LEU A 743 35.54 -0.32 10.41
CA LEU A 743 34.57 0.48 11.15
C LEU A 743 33.40 0.99 10.28
N SER A 744 33.34 0.57 9.01
CA SER A 744 32.37 1.07 8.02
C SER A 744 31.31 0.03 7.63
N ASP A 745 30.27 0.50 6.94
CA ASP A 745 29.32 -0.36 6.22
C ASP A 745 29.78 -0.74 4.80
N GLU A 746 30.99 -0.40 4.35
CA GLU A 746 31.42 -0.63 2.96
C GLU A 746 31.31 -2.11 2.55
N ALA A 747 31.77 -3.03 3.42
CA ALA A 747 31.71 -4.48 3.15
C ALA A 747 30.27 -5.02 3.06
N LYS A 748 29.31 -4.38 3.74
CA LYS A 748 27.88 -4.72 3.70
C LYS A 748 27.30 -4.37 2.33
N TYR A 749 27.57 -3.15 1.85
CA TYR A 749 26.99 -2.64 0.60
C TYR A 749 27.73 -3.11 -0.66
N VAL A 750 29.03 -3.40 -0.62
CA VAL A 750 29.73 -4.09 -1.73
C VAL A 750 29.06 -5.44 -2.01
N ILE A 751 28.85 -6.27 -0.99
CA ILE A 751 28.27 -7.61 -1.16
C ILE A 751 26.80 -7.53 -1.56
N ARG A 752 26.01 -6.65 -0.97
CA ARG A 752 24.61 -6.46 -1.38
C ARG A 752 24.47 -5.90 -2.80
N GLY A 753 25.36 -5.02 -3.24
CA GLY A 753 25.45 -4.55 -4.63
C GLY A 753 25.78 -5.70 -5.59
N LEU A 754 26.75 -6.55 -5.26
CA LEU A 754 27.08 -7.75 -6.04
C LEU A 754 25.97 -8.82 -6.04
N GLN A 755 25.04 -8.79 -5.07
CA GLN A 755 23.79 -9.58 -5.09
C GLN A 755 22.65 -8.93 -5.91
N GLY A 756 22.84 -7.73 -6.46
CA GLY A 756 21.80 -6.91 -7.10
C GLY A 756 20.68 -6.47 -6.14
N LYS A 757 20.95 -6.43 -4.83
CA LYS A 757 19.93 -6.36 -3.75
C LYS A 757 20.43 -5.52 -2.57
N LEU A 758 20.44 -4.19 -2.75
CA LEU A 758 20.92 -3.22 -1.74
C LEU A 758 20.10 -3.21 -0.43
N ARG A 759 18.81 -3.58 -0.49
CA ARG A 759 17.88 -3.80 0.64
C ARG A 759 17.53 -2.56 1.50
N ILE A 760 17.84 -1.35 1.04
CA ILE A 760 17.65 -0.10 1.81
C ILE A 760 16.31 0.63 1.57
N GLY A 761 15.32 0.00 0.93
CA GLY A 761 14.02 0.64 0.64
C GLY A 761 14.01 1.73 -0.45
N LEU A 762 15.17 2.16 -0.93
CA LEU A 762 15.31 3.02 -2.11
C LEU A 762 14.78 2.34 -3.39
N ALA A 763 14.14 3.11 -4.26
CA ALA A 763 13.62 2.68 -5.57
C ALA A 763 13.96 3.71 -6.65
N GLY A 764 14.06 3.30 -7.92
CA GLY A 764 14.48 4.17 -9.03
C GLY A 764 13.66 5.47 -9.18
N GLN A 765 12.35 5.42 -8.93
CA GLN A 765 11.50 6.63 -8.90
C GLN A 765 11.90 7.64 -7.82
N SER A 766 12.47 7.19 -6.69
CA SER A 766 13.02 8.09 -5.68
C SER A 766 14.41 8.64 -6.07
N ILE A 767 15.19 7.91 -6.88
CA ILE A 767 16.44 8.41 -7.46
C ILE A 767 16.14 9.57 -8.42
N LEU A 768 15.13 9.44 -9.30
CA LEU A 768 14.70 10.54 -10.18
C LEU A 768 14.21 11.78 -9.40
N VAL A 769 13.47 11.60 -8.31
CA VAL A 769 13.09 12.71 -7.41
C VAL A 769 14.33 13.37 -6.80
N SER A 770 15.25 12.58 -6.27
CA SER A 770 16.47 13.07 -5.60
C SER A 770 17.39 13.81 -6.57
N LEU A 771 17.52 13.34 -7.82
CA LEU A 771 18.24 14.04 -8.88
C LEU A 771 17.56 15.36 -9.26
N THR A 772 16.23 15.36 -9.43
CA THR A 772 15.48 16.61 -9.70
C THR A 772 15.76 17.65 -8.62
N GLN A 773 15.55 17.28 -7.35
CA GLN A 773 15.79 18.16 -6.20
C GLN A 773 17.26 18.58 -6.07
N ALA A 774 18.22 17.72 -6.41
CA ALA A 774 19.64 18.04 -6.35
C ALA A 774 20.06 19.11 -7.38
N PHE A 775 19.52 19.06 -8.60
CA PHE A 775 19.78 20.05 -9.64
C PHE A 775 18.94 21.32 -9.53
N MET A 776 17.77 21.29 -8.88
CA MET A 776 16.89 22.45 -8.73
C MET A 776 17.57 23.63 -8.00
N HIS A 777 17.35 24.85 -8.50
CA HIS A 777 17.87 26.08 -7.93
C HIS A 777 17.36 26.32 -6.48
N PRO A 778 18.21 26.66 -5.49
CA PRO A 778 17.84 26.73 -4.07
C PRO A 778 16.65 27.63 -3.70
N LYS A 779 16.32 28.64 -4.52
CA LYS A 779 15.13 29.48 -4.30
C LYS A 779 13.81 28.72 -4.50
N GLU A 780 13.80 27.70 -5.36
CA GLU A 780 12.60 26.94 -5.74
C GLU A 780 12.48 25.58 -5.04
N GLN A 781 13.57 25.11 -4.40
CA GLN A 781 13.56 23.84 -3.65
C GLN A 781 12.49 23.80 -2.53
N GLY A 782 12.02 24.94 -2.03
CA GLY A 782 10.93 25.02 -1.06
C GLY A 782 9.51 24.87 -1.64
N ASP A 783 9.35 25.00 -2.97
CA ASP A 783 8.03 25.04 -3.63
C ASP A 783 7.66 23.67 -4.20
N LYS A 784 6.51 23.13 -3.76
CA LYS A 784 6.02 21.80 -4.16
C LYS A 784 5.46 21.75 -5.57
N ALA A 785 4.94 22.86 -6.11
CA ALA A 785 4.45 22.93 -7.48
C ALA A 785 5.63 22.96 -8.46
N LEU A 786 6.65 23.78 -8.18
CA LEU A 786 7.87 23.86 -9.00
C LEU A 786 8.68 22.56 -8.93
N GLN A 787 8.75 21.89 -7.77
CA GLN A 787 9.29 20.52 -7.67
C GLN A 787 8.51 19.53 -8.55
N ALA A 788 7.18 19.59 -8.58
CA ALA A 788 6.36 18.68 -9.38
C ALA A 788 6.50 18.95 -10.89
N GLU A 789 6.67 20.20 -11.30
CA GLU A 789 6.95 20.60 -12.68
C GLU A 789 8.34 20.10 -13.14
N ALA A 790 9.41 20.42 -12.42
CA ALA A 790 10.75 19.92 -12.72
C ALA A 790 10.78 18.38 -12.80
N LEU A 791 10.11 17.71 -11.85
CA LEU A 791 10.04 16.24 -11.79
C LEU A 791 9.25 15.63 -12.96
N LYS A 792 8.21 16.31 -13.46
CA LYS A 792 7.46 15.90 -14.66
C LYS A 792 8.38 15.87 -15.88
N HIS A 793 9.28 16.85 -16.02
CA HIS A 793 10.26 16.90 -17.09
C HIS A 793 11.35 15.82 -16.94
N VAL A 794 11.95 15.64 -15.76
CA VAL A 794 12.93 14.58 -15.49
C VAL A 794 12.35 13.18 -15.72
N LYS A 795 11.13 12.92 -15.24
CA LYS A 795 10.42 11.66 -15.49
C LYS A 795 10.14 11.45 -16.98
N ARG A 796 9.71 12.48 -17.71
CA ARG A 796 9.48 12.39 -19.16
C ARG A 796 10.77 12.04 -19.90
N ALA A 797 11.86 12.76 -19.62
CA ALA A 797 13.18 12.51 -20.19
C ALA A 797 13.64 11.05 -19.99
N PHE A 798 13.59 10.55 -18.76
CA PHE A 798 13.96 9.14 -18.47
C PHE A 798 12.97 8.12 -19.05
N SER A 799 11.69 8.49 -19.21
CA SER A 799 10.69 7.56 -19.74
C SER A 799 10.77 7.45 -21.26
N GLU A 800 11.09 8.53 -21.97
CA GLU A 800 11.40 8.54 -23.41
C GLU A 800 12.80 8.00 -23.73
N PHE A 801 13.77 8.16 -22.82
CA PHE A 801 15.16 7.70 -22.98
C PHE A 801 15.69 7.13 -21.63
N PRO A 802 15.50 5.81 -21.36
CA PRO A 802 15.82 5.18 -20.07
C PRO A 802 17.32 4.88 -19.94
N ASN A 803 18.11 5.93 -19.76
CA ASN A 803 19.56 5.87 -19.56
C ASN A 803 19.99 6.92 -18.52
N TYR A 804 20.55 6.47 -17.39
CA TYR A 804 20.98 7.36 -16.31
C TYR A 804 22.24 8.17 -16.63
N GLU A 805 23.13 7.65 -17.49
CA GLU A 805 24.33 8.37 -17.93
C GLU A 805 23.94 9.57 -18.79
N VAL A 806 23.08 9.37 -19.79
CA VAL A 806 22.57 10.44 -20.67
C VAL A 806 21.68 11.42 -19.91
N LEU A 807 20.84 10.96 -18.98
CA LEU A 807 20.06 11.86 -18.12
C LEU A 807 20.98 12.74 -17.26
N ALA A 808 22.00 12.16 -16.62
CA ALA A 808 22.93 12.89 -15.77
C ALA A 808 23.80 13.87 -16.56
N SER A 809 24.30 13.50 -17.75
CA SER A 809 25.07 14.41 -18.61
C SER A 809 24.20 15.55 -19.13
N SER A 810 22.92 15.30 -19.43
CA SER A 810 21.97 16.33 -19.86
C SER A 810 21.65 17.32 -18.74
N LEU A 811 21.39 16.82 -17.53
CA LEU A 811 21.21 17.65 -16.32
C LEU A 811 22.46 18.50 -16.03
N LEU A 812 23.67 17.91 -16.10
CA LEU A 812 24.94 18.64 -15.96
C LEU A 812 25.13 19.69 -17.07
N THR A 813 24.68 19.42 -18.30
CA THR A 813 24.79 20.37 -19.43
C THR A 813 23.89 21.59 -19.22
N VAL A 814 22.63 21.39 -18.81
CA VAL A 814 21.73 22.51 -18.45
C VAL A 814 22.28 23.27 -17.24
N PHE A 815 22.70 22.57 -16.19
CA PHE A 815 23.28 23.15 -14.96
C PHE A 815 24.58 23.96 -15.17
N THR A 816 25.39 23.62 -16.18
CA THR A 816 26.65 24.34 -16.48
C THR A 816 26.49 25.47 -17.51
N ARG A 817 25.43 25.44 -18.34
CA ARG A 817 25.06 26.57 -19.21
C ARG A 817 24.47 27.75 -18.41
N GLU A 818 23.85 27.46 -17.28
CA GLU A 818 22.96 28.39 -16.57
C GLU A 818 23.49 28.88 -15.21
N ASN A 819 23.20 30.15 -14.91
CA ASN A 819 23.20 30.74 -13.55
C ASN A 819 24.45 30.51 -12.67
N ASP A 820 25.67 30.59 -13.20
CA ASP A 820 26.93 30.38 -12.47
C ASP A 820 26.95 29.09 -11.61
N GLN A 821 26.39 27.97 -12.10
CA GLN A 821 26.30 26.69 -11.36
C GLN A 821 25.46 26.77 -10.06
N LYS A 822 24.58 27.77 -9.91
CA LYS A 822 23.71 27.93 -8.72
C LYS A 822 22.47 27.03 -8.74
N GLY A 823 22.26 26.26 -9.80
CA GLY A 823 21.13 25.34 -9.99
C GLY A 823 20.16 25.74 -11.10
N VAL A 824 19.35 24.78 -11.53
CA VAL A 824 18.42 24.85 -12.66
C VAL A 824 17.04 25.29 -12.18
N PHE A 825 16.40 26.26 -12.83
CA PHE A 825 15.02 26.66 -12.52
C PHE A 825 14.01 25.66 -13.10
N ALA A 826 12.85 25.48 -12.45
CA ALA A 826 11.87 24.44 -12.79
C ALA A 826 11.43 24.46 -14.27
N SER A 827 11.26 25.67 -14.84
CA SER A 827 10.94 25.89 -16.25
C SER A 827 12.02 25.41 -17.22
N GLN A 828 13.30 25.40 -16.82
CA GLN A 828 14.44 25.03 -17.67
C GLN A 828 14.61 23.52 -17.81
N PHE A 829 14.01 22.72 -16.91
CA PHE A 829 14.02 21.25 -17.06
C PHE A 829 13.33 20.78 -18.35
N VAL A 830 12.55 21.64 -19.04
CA VAL A 830 12.00 21.36 -20.37
C VAL A 830 13.09 21.08 -21.42
N GLU A 831 14.27 21.70 -21.29
CA GLU A 831 15.42 21.53 -22.20
C GLU A 831 15.96 20.10 -22.20
N LEU A 832 15.68 19.28 -21.17
CA LEU A 832 15.99 17.85 -21.18
C LEU A 832 15.35 17.10 -22.34
N ALA A 833 14.29 17.63 -22.95
CA ALA A 833 13.67 17.05 -24.15
C ALA A 833 14.51 17.26 -25.44
N GLU A 834 15.51 18.16 -25.45
CA GLU A 834 16.45 18.28 -26.56
C GLU A 834 17.39 17.06 -26.61
N PHE A 835 17.85 16.60 -25.43
CA PHE A 835 18.82 15.52 -25.28
C PHE A 835 18.16 14.13 -25.11
N CYS A 836 17.08 14.05 -24.34
CA CYS A 836 16.39 12.81 -23.97
C CYS A 836 15.01 12.74 -24.63
N HIS A 837 14.99 12.38 -25.91
CA HIS A 837 13.77 12.19 -26.69
C HIS A 837 13.71 10.81 -27.38
N LEU A 838 12.49 10.38 -27.72
CA LEU A 838 12.25 9.10 -28.39
C LEU A 838 13.11 8.94 -29.67
N THR A 839 14.02 7.98 -29.66
CA THR A 839 15.03 7.78 -30.72
C THR A 839 15.07 6.31 -31.16
N ALA A 840 14.98 6.04 -32.46
CA ALA A 840 15.06 4.68 -32.99
C ALA A 840 16.40 4.00 -32.65
N GLY A 841 16.33 2.83 -32.02
CA GLY A 841 17.50 2.08 -31.56
C GLY A 841 17.79 2.19 -30.06
N THR A 842 17.07 3.06 -29.33
CA THR A 842 17.01 3.12 -27.86
C THR A 842 15.58 2.86 -27.41
N PRO A 843 15.31 1.91 -26.51
CA PRO A 843 13.94 1.60 -26.09
C PRO A 843 13.28 2.74 -25.32
N VAL A 844 11.95 2.81 -25.39
CA VAL A 844 11.09 3.73 -24.63
C VAL A 844 10.30 2.98 -23.58
N SER A 845 10.04 3.61 -22.42
CA SER A 845 9.27 2.99 -21.34
C SER A 845 7.88 2.56 -21.80
N PRO A 846 7.50 1.28 -21.63
CA PRO A 846 6.19 0.80 -22.09
C PRO A 846 5.05 1.49 -21.34
N MET A 847 3.99 1.82 -22.06
CA MET A 847 2.71 2.21 -21.45
C MET A 847 2.09 1.01 -20.73
N LEU A 848 1.52 1.25 -19.53
CA LEU A 848 1.05 0.22 -18.61
C LEU A 848 -0.47 0.32 -18.39
N ALA A 849 -1.15 -0.83 -18.32
CA ALA A 849 -2.58 -0.92 -18.09
C ALA A 849 -2.93 -1.21 -16.62
N ARG A 850 -4.07 -0.67 -16.15
CA ARG A 850 -4.61 -0.97 -14.81
C ARG A 850 -5.43 -2.28 -14.82
N PRO A 851 -5.38 -3.10 -13.74
CA PRO A 851 -6.31 -4.21 -13.57
C PRO A 851 -7.74 -3.69 -13.41
N THR A 852 -8.71 -4.51 -13.84
CA THR A 852 -10.14 -4.17 -13.75
C THR A 852 -10.91 -5.40 -13.28
N LYS A 853 -11.62 -5.28 -12.14
CA LYS A 853 -12.29 -6.40 -11.46
C LYS A 853 -13.74 -6.66 -11.96
N SER A 854 -14.32 -5.77 -12.77
CA SER A 854 -15.67 -5.97 -13.36
C SER A 854 -15.90 -5.16 -14.63
N TYR A 855 -16.84 -5.59 -15.48
CA TYR A 855 -17.25 -4.85 -16.69
C TYR A 855 -17.77 -3.43 -16.37
N ALA A 856 -18.47 -3.27 -15.25
CA ALA A 856 -18.97 -1.96 -14.82
C ALA A 856 -17.83 -0.94 -14.60
N MET A 857 -16.66 -1.37 -14.10
CA MET A 857 -15.48 -0.49 -13.97
C MET A 857 -14.87 -0.07 -15.31
N VAL A 858 -15.07 -0.85 -16.39
CA VAL A 858 -14.65 -0.47 -17.75
C VAL A 858 -15.51 0.70 -18.24
N LEU A 859 -16.83 0.55 -18.11
CA LEU A 859 -17.81 1.49 -18.66
C LEU A 859 -17.95 2.76 -17.79
N ASP A 860 -17.86 2.66 -16.47
CA ASP A 860 -17.75 3.83 -15.57
C ASP A 860 -16.50 4.68 -15.87
N ARG A 861 -15.37 4.03 -16.23
CA ARG A 861 -14.14 4.75 -16.56
C ARG A 861 -14.15 5.36 -17.96
N PHE A 862 -14.66 4.67 -18.97
CA PHE A 862 -14.71 5.20 -20.34
C PHE A 862 -15.96 6.05 -20.63
N GLN A 863 -16.97 6.01 -19.76
CA GLN A 863 -18.18 6.83 -19.81
C GLN A 863 -18.85 6.77 -21.19
N ALA A 864 -18.98 7.90 -21.88
CA ALA A 864 -19.45 7.97 -23.26
C ALA A 864 -18.32 8.39 -24.23
N MET A 865 -17.15 7.76 -24.10
CA MET A 865 -16.00 7.92 -25.00
C MET A 865 -15.76 6.62 -25.78
N PRO A 866 -15.46 6.68 -27.10
CA PRO A 866 -15.17 5.50 -27.89
C PRO A 866 -13.86 4.84 -27.44
N PHE A 867 -13.91 3.52 -27.32
CA PHE A 867 -12.79 2.68 -26.90
C PHE A 867 -12.62 1.47 -27.83
N THR A 868 -11.47 0.82 -27.76
CA THR A 868 -11.20 -0.44 -28.48
C THR A 868 -10.83 -1.52 -27.48
N CYS A 869 -11.43 -2.70 -27.64
CA CYS A 869 -11.01 -3.93 -27.00
C CYS A 869 -10.04 -4.64 -27.95
N GLU A 870 -8.83 -4.94 -27.48
CA GLU A 870 -7.86 -5.76 -28.20
C GLU A 870 -7.61 -7.06 -27.43
N TYR A 871 -7.29 -8.15 -28.14
CA TYR A 871 -6.87 -9.39 -27.50
C TYR A 871 -5.64 -9.18 -26.63
N LYS A 872 -5.72 -9.56 -25.34
CA LYS A 872 -4.54 -9.66 -24.49
C LYS A 872 -3.85 -11.00 -24.72
N TYR A 873 -2.97 -11.05 -25.70
CA TYR A 873 -2.10 -12.19 -25.96
C TYR A 873 -1.27 -12.61 -24.73
N ASP A 874 -1.01 -13.93 -24.65
CA ASP A 874 -0.06 -14.57 -23.73
C ASP A 874 1.28 -14.76 -24.46
N GLY A 875 2.31 -13.99 -24.11
CA GLY A 875 3.53 -13.91 -24.91
C GLY A 875 4.62 -13.06 -24.28
N GLU A 876 5.52 -12.55 -25.13
CA GLU A 876 6.59 -11.65 -24.71
C GLU A 876 6.50 -10.32 -25.46
N ARG A 877 6.10 -9.26 -24.73
CA ARG A 877 6.07 -7.89 -25.25
C ARG A 877 7.44 -7.47 -25.78
N ALA A 878 7.47 -7.20 -27.08
CA ALA A 878 8.62 -6.88 -27.88
C ALA A 878 8.43 -5.48 -28.48
N GLN A 879 9.29 -4.56 -28.09
CA GLN A 879 9.38 -3.25 -28.72
C GLN A 879 10.39 -3.35 -29.87
N ILE A 880 9.90 -3.24 -31.10
CA ILE A 880 10.66 -3.53 -32.33
C ILE A 880 11.03 -2.20 -33.00
N HIS A 881 12.33 -1.94 -33.09
CA HIS A 881 12.91 -0.73 -33.67
C HIS A 881 13.52 -1.05 -35.02
N ILE A 882 13.08 -0.37 -36.08
CA ILE A 882 13.78 -0.35 -37.37
C ILE A 882 14.61 0.94 -37.41
N LEU A 883 15.91 0.82 -37.64
CA LEU A 883 16.85 1.94 -37.65
C LEU A 883 17.09 2.47 -39.08
N PRO A 884 17.51 3.74 -39.27
CA PRO A 884 17.79 4.33 -40.58
C PRO A 884 18.82 3.60 -41.47
N ASN A 885 19.60 2.67 -40.91
CA ASN A 885 20.57 1.83 -41.61
C ASN A 885 20.02 0.43 -41.97
N GLY A 886 18.75 0.15 -41.69
CA GLY A 886 18.12 -1.15 -41.90
C GLY A 886 18.38 -2.21 -40.82
N ASP A 887 19.14 -1.90 -39.75
CA ASP A 887 19.20 -2.81 -38.59
C ASP A 887 17.87 -2.79 -37.82
N ILE A 888 17.56 -3.93 -37.21
CA ILE A 888 16.33 -4.15 -36.44
C ILE A 888 16.72 -4.60 -35.04
N ARG A 889 16.28 -3.85 -34.02
CA ARG A 889 16.51 -4.17 -32.60
C ARG A 889 15.19 -4.52 -31.93
N ILE A 890 15.23 -5.49 -31.02
CA ILE A 890 14.07 -6.01 -30.31
C ILE A 890 14.38 -5.90 -28.81
N PHE A 891 13.62 -5.08 -28.10
CA PHE A 891 13.76 -4.91 -26.66
C PHE A 891 12.56 -5.51 -25.92
N SER A 892 12.82 -6.15 -24.79
CA SER A 892 11.76 -6.65 -23.90
C SER A 892 11.06 -5.51 -23.15
N ARG A 893 9.96 -5.83 -22.48
CA ARG A 893 9.27 -4.95 -21.52
C ARG A 893 10.19 -4.27 -20.49
N ASN A 894 11.31 -4.90 -20.14
CA ASN A 894 12.29 -4.39 -19.16
C ASN A 894 13.56 -3.86 -19.84
N PHE A 895 13.47 -3.47 -21.11
CA PHE A 895 14.55 -2.93 -21.95
C PHE A 895 15.70 -3.90 -22.30
N GLU A 896 15.74 -5.11 -21.74
CA GLU A 896 16.71 -6.14 -22.13
C GLU A 896 16.66 -6.37 -23.65
N ASN A 897 17.82 -6.42 -24.30
CA ASN A 897 17.92 -6.56 -25.74
C ASN A 897 17.81 -8.04 -26.14
N SER A 898 16.61 -8.42 -26.61
CA SER A 898 16.22 -9.76 -27.06
C SER A 898 16.52 -10.03 -28.55
N THR A 899 17.26 -9.15 -29.23
CA THR A 899 17.52 -9.26 -30.69
C THR A 899 18.18 -10.59 -31.09
N GLU A 900 19.09 -11.13 -30.26
CA GLU A 900 19.75 -12.45 -30.47
C GLU A 900 18.79 -13.65 -30.35
N ARG A 901 17.65 -13.49 -29.68
CA ARG A 901 16.67 -14.56 -29.39
C ARG A 901 15.62 -14.73 -30.48
N PHE A 902 15.40 -13.68 -31.27
CA PHE A 902 14.31 -13.59 -32.24
C PHE A 902 14.79 -13.14 -33.64
N PRO A 903 15.74 -13.86 -34.28
CA PRO A 903 16.21 -13.53 -35.63
C PRO A 903 15.11 -13.76 -36.69
N ASP A 904 14.16 -14.66 -36.42
CA ASP A 904 12.93 -14.85 -37.19
C ASP A 904 12.00 -13.64 -37.11
N VAL A 905 11.84 -13.00 -35.94
CA VAL A 905 11.10 -11.74 -35.80
C VAL A 905 11.74 -10.61 -36.62
N LYS A 906 13.09 -10.54 -36.70
CA LYS A 906 13.78 -9.58 -37.59
C LYS A 906 13.38 -9.80 -39.06
N LEU A 907 13.26 -11.06 -39.51
CA LEU A 907 12.84 -11.38 -40.87
C LEU A 907 11.35 -11.08 -41.10
N SER A 908 10.47 -11.46 -40.16
CA SER A 908 9.03 -11.22 -40.26
C SER A 908 8.68 -9.73 -40.33
N ILE A 909 9.27 -8.88 -39.47
CA ILE A 909 9.00 -7.44 -39.49
C ILE A 909 9.60 -6.75 -40.73
N ALA A 910 10.78 -7.19 -41.20
CA ALA A 910 11.37 -6.67 -42.44
C ALA A 910 10.48 -6.98 -43.66
N ASN A 911 9.99 -8.21 -43.77
CA ASN A 911 9.07 -8.63 -44.84
C ASN A 911 7.73 -7.87 -44.77
N ALA A 912 7.19 -7.65 -43.57
CA ALA A 912 5.96 -6.88 -43.38
C ALA A 912 6.11 -5.39 -43.79
N ALA A 913 7.28 -4.79 -43.54
CA ALA A 913 7.57 -3.40 -43.92
C ALA A 913 7.96 -3.23 -45.41
N ALA A 914 8.37 -4.30 -46.10
CA ALA A 914 9.07 -4.25 -47.40
C ALA A 914 8.34 -3.56 -48.57
N LYS A 915 7.05 -3.26 -48.47
CA LYS A 915 6.28 -2.54 -49.51
C LYS A 915 5.94 -1.09 -49.15
N ALA A 916 6.42 -0.59 -48.02
CA ALA A 916 6.21 0.78 -47.56
C ALA A 916 7.55 1.52 -47.42
N ASN A 917 7.51 2.85 -47.51
CA ASN A 917 8.68 3.71 -47.35
C ASN A 917 9.05 3.90 -45.87
N VAL A 918 9.23 2.79 -45.13
CA VAL A 918 9.66 2.81 -43.71
C VAL A 918 11.18 2.90 -43.66
N THR A 919 11.70 4.10 -43.38
CA THR A 919 13.14 4.31 -43.16
C THR A 919 13.53 4.05 -41.72
N SER A 920 12.62 4.31 -40.77
CA SER A 920 12.81 4.01 -39.36
C SER A 920 11.45 3.96 -38.65
N CYS A 921 11.29 3.11 -37.65
CA CYS A 921 10.06 3.05 -36.86
C CYS A 921 10.27 2.41 -35.49
N ILE A 922 9.30 2.58 -34.60
CA ILE A 922 9.22 1.87 -33.31
C ILE A 922 7.80 1.31 -33.18
N VAL A 923 7.68 -0.01 -33.19
CA VAL A 923 6.42 -0.77 -33.05
C VAL A 923 6.36 -1.41 -31.67
N ASP A 924 5.19 -1.37 -31.03
CA ASP A 924 4.89 -2.07 -29.78
C ASP A 924 4.03 -3.29 -30.12
N ALA A 925 4.52 -4.50 -29.77
CA ALA A 925 3.94 -5.77 -30.19
C ALA A 925 4.08 -6.84 -29.10
N GLU A 926 3.26 -7.89 -29.17
CA GLU A 926 3.48 -9.13 -28.40
C GLU A 926 4.02 -10.21 -29.34
N VAL A 927 5.12 -10.87 -28.98
CA VAL A 927 5.63 -12.05 -29.69
C VAL A 927 5.05 -13.29 -29.02
N VAL A 928 4.28 -14.08 -29.77
CA VAL A 928 3.49 -15.21 -29.27
C VAL A 928 3.92 -16.48 -29.97
N ALA A 929 4.04 -17.60 -29.24
CA ALA A 929 4.32 -18.89 -29.85
C ALA A 929 3.12 -19.39 -30.67
N VAL A 930 3.37 -19.96 -31.85
CA VAL A 930 2.32 -20.48 -32.75
C VAL A 930 2.70 -21.83 -33.34
N ASP A 931 1.72 -22.68 -33.58
CA ASP A 931 1.90 -23.82 -34.48
C ASP A 931 1.69 -23.37 -35.93
N LYS A 932 2.70 -23.55 -36.78
CA LYS A 932 2.64 -23.22 -38.22
C LYS A 932 1.66 -24.08 -39.03
N THR A 933 1.22 -25.21 -38.47
CA THR A 933 0.32 -26.16 -39.16
C THR A 933 -1.13 -25.75 -39.03
N THR A 934 -1.54 -25.32 -37.83
CA THR A 934 -2.91 -24.92 -37.50
C THR A 934 -3.10 -23.40 -37.37
N ASN A 935 -2.01 -22.63 -37.32
CA ASN A 935 -1.96 -21.21 -36.93
C ASN A 935 -2.58 -20.92 -35.55
N GLN A 936 -2.68 -21.92 -34.67
CA GLN A 936 -3.13 -21.74 -33.30
C GLN A 936 -2.02 -21.15 -32.42
N ARG A 937 -2.42 -20.28 -31.49
CA ARG A 937 -1.54 -19.70 -30.46
C ARG A 937 -1.26 -20.73 -29.37
N LEU A 938 0.00 -20.80 -28.95
CA LEU A 938 0.53 -21.71 -27.95
C LEU A 938 0.90 -20.93 -26.67
N PRO A 939 0.75 -21.51 -25.47
CA PRO A 939 1.01 -20.80 -24.21
C PRO A 939 2.45 -20.25 -24.10
N PHE A 940 2.62 -19.18 -23.32
CA PHE A 940 3.91 -18.56 -23.01
C PHE A 940 4.96 -19.56 -22.48
N GLN A 941 4.54 -20.61 -21.79
CA GLN A 941 5.43 -21.69 -21.37
C GLN A 941 6.20 -22.30 -22.55
N VAL A 942 5.56 -22.49 -23.71
CA VAL A 942 6.19 -22.97 -24.95
C VAL A 942 7.19 -21.94 -25.49
N LEU A 943 6.79 -20.65 -25.53
CA LEU A 943 7.67 -19.54 -25.92
C LEU A 943 8.92 -19.43 -25.04
N SER A 944 8.79 -19.73 -23.75
CA SER A 944 9.88 -19.68 -22.75
C SER A 944 10.97 -20.74 -22.98
N THR A 945 10.66 -21.81 -23.71
CA THR A 945 11.64 -22.86 -24.07
C THR A 945 12.64 -22.43 -25.14
N ARG A 946 12.41 -21.30 -25.84
CA ARG A 946 13.32 -20.82 -26.89
C ARG A 946 14.70 -20.47 -26.32
N PRO A 947 15.80 -20.87 -26.98
CA PRO A 947 17.15 -20.46 -26.59
C PRO A 947 17.27 -18.93 -26.58
N ARG A 948 17.96 -18.37 -25.59
CA ARG A 948 18.01 -16.92 -25.37
C ARG A 948 19.11 -16.18 -26.14
N LYS A 949 20.09 -16.91 -26.69
CA LYS A 949 21.27 -16.39 -27.40
C LYS A 949 21.71 -17.37 -28.48
N ASN A 950 22.50 -16.88 -29.44
CA ASN A 950 23.07 -17.66 -30.55
C ASN A 950 22.01 -18.45 -31.35
N VAL A 951 20.81 -17.88 -31.51
CA VAL A 951 19.70 -18.57 -32.20
C VAL A 951 19.93 -18.52 -33.70
N VAL A 952 19.99 -19.67 -34.35
CA VAL A 952 20.07 -19.79 -35.81
C VAL A 952 18.67 -20.08 -36.37
N VAL A 953 18.25 -19.36 -37.41
CA VAL A 953 16.87 -19.41 -37.95
C VAL A 953 16.45 -20.83 -38.36
N SER A 954 17.37 -21.65 -38.89
CA SER A 954 17.15 -23.05 -39.26
C SER A 954 16.94 -24.01 -38.09
N GLU A 955 17.27 -23.61 -36.87
CA GLU A 955 17.18 -24.44 -35.65
C GLU A 955 15.94 -24.11 -34.80
N ILE A 956 15.13 -23.14 -35.22
CA ILE A 956 13.96 -22.67 -34.47
C ILE A 956 12.81 -23.69 -34.54
N LYS A 957 12.68 -24.46 -33.46
CA LYS A 957 11.58 -25.43 -33.25
C LYS A 957 10.26 -24.76 -32.89
N VAL A 958 10.30 -23.70 -32.07
CA VAL A 958 9.11 -22.95 -31.63
C VAL A 958 8.95 -21.70 -32.50
N ALA A 959 8.05 -21.79 -33.48
CA ALA A 959 7.65 -20.65 -34.31
C ALA A 959 6.91 -19.59 -33.49
N VAL A 960 6.95 -18.34 -33.96
CA VAL A 960 6.28 -17.20 -33.33
C VAL A 960 5.59 -16.32 -34.37
N CYS A 961 4.49 -15.69 -33.97
CA CYS A 961 3.85 -14.59 -34.70
C CYS A 961 4.04 -13.28 -33.93
N ILE A 962 4.19 -12.18 -34.65
CA ILE A 962 4.22 -10.82 -34.11
C ILE A 962 2.80 -10.26 -34.13
N TYR A 963 2.23 -9.96 -32.97
CA TYR A 963 0.94 -9.27 -32.84
C TYR A 963 1.17 -7.80 -32.51
N ALA A 964 1.21 -6.94 -33.54
CA ALA A 964 1.50 -5.51 -33.41
C ALA A 964 0.25 -4.72 -32.97
N PHE A 965 0.41 -3.90 -31.92
CA PHE A 965 -0.71 -3.19 -31.28
C PHE A 965 -0.50 -1.67 -31.09
N ASP A 966 0.71 -1.13 -31.33
CA ASP A 966 0.93 0.32 -31.36
C ASP A 966 2.13 0.73 -32.23
N LEU A 967 2.19 2.00 -32.61
CA LEU A 967 3.27 2.63 -33.38
C LEU A 967 3.70 3.93 -32.67
N LEU A 968 4.94 3.95 -32.18
CA LEU A 968 5.45 5.01 -31.30
C LEU A 968 6.28 6.05 -32.07
N PHE A 969 6.87 5.65 -33.20
CA PHE A 969 7.74 6.47 -34.04
C PHE A 969 7.70 5.96 -35.49
N LEU A 970 7.78 6.86 -36.47
CA LEU A 970 7.87 6.55 -37.90
C LEU A 970 8.60 7.67 -38.64
N ASN A 971 9.62 7.32 -39.42
CA ASN A 971 10.34 8.19 -40.37
C ASN A 971 10.77 9.54 -39.77
N GLY A 972 11.35 9.53 -38.57
CA GLY A 972 11.78 10.75 -37.86
C GLY A 972 10.71 11.43 -37.01
N LYS A 973 9.41 11.09 -37.18
CA LYS A 973 8.32 11.64 -36.37
C LYS A 973 8.02 10.75 -35.16
N SER A 974 7.97 11.35 -33.97
CA SER A 974 7.40 10.73 -32.76
C SER A 974 5.87 10.79 -32.79
N PHE A 975 5.22 9.67 -32.47
CA PHE A 975 3.77 9.50 -32.44
C PHE A 975 3.20 9.49 -31.01
N LEU A 976 4.02 9.61 -29.95
CA LEU A 976 3.56 9.50 -28.55
C LEU A 976 2.39 10.44 -28.20
N LYS A 977 2.40 11.65 -28.75
CA LYS A 977 1.37 12.68 -28.53
C LYS A 977 0.12 12.51 -29.40
N GLU A 978 0.15 11.63 -30.40
CA GLU A 978 -0.98 11.37 -31.29
C GLU A 978 -1.99 10.42 -30.62
N PRO A 979 -3.30 10.53 -30.90
CA PRO A 979 -4.31 9.60 -30.37
C PRO A 979 -4.14 8.18 -30.94
N LEU A 980 -4.55 7.16 -30.18
CA LEU A 980 -4.40 5.74 -30.55
C LEU A 980 -4.95 5.45 -31.96
N GLN A 981 -6.09 6.05 -32.33
CA GLN A 981 -6.65 5.93 -33.67
C GLN A 981 -5.61 6.26 -34.76
N ALA A 982 -4.97 7.45 -34.69
CA ALA A 982 -3.99 7.89 -35.68
C ALA A 982 -2.71 7.02 -35.68
N ARG A 983 -2.26 6.56 -34.50
CA ARG A 983 -1.12 5.62 -34.40
C ARG A 983 -1.43 4.28 -35.04
N ARG A 984 -2.64 3.75 -34.81
CA ARG A 984 -3.13 2.47 -35.35
C ARG A 984 -3.44 2.54 -36.85
N GLU A 985 -3.91 3.68 -37.35
CA GLU A 985 -4.07 3.94 -38.79
C GLU A 985 -2.71 3.99 -39.50
N ALA A 986 -1.73 4.71 -38.93
CA ALA A 986 -0.35 4.72 -39.44
C ALA A 986 0.31 3.32 -39.40
N LEU A 987 0.08 2.54 -38.34
CA LEU A 987 0.54 1.15 -38.23
C LEU A 987 -0.06 0.27 -39.35
N LYS A 988 -1.39 0.36 -39.55
CA LYS A 988 -2.11 -0.40 -40.59
C LYS A 988 -1.74 0.02 -42.01
N GLY A 989 -1.33 1.27 -42.22
CA GLY A 989 -0.87 1.77 -43.53
C GLY A 989 0.56 1.36 -43.90
N MET A 990 1.43 1.11 -42.93
CA MET A 990 2.87 0.87 -43.19
C MET A 990 3.29 -0.61 -43.21
N PHE A 991 2.47 -1.53 -42.70
CA PHE A 991 2.84 -2.95 -42.57
C PHE A 991 1.85 -3.90 -43.24
N GLN A 992 2.35 -4.98 -43.84
CA GLN A 992 1.53 -5.98 -44.52
C GLN A 992 1.34 -7.23 -43.67
N VAL A 993 0.08 -7.58 -43.42
CA VAL A 993 -0.30 -8.79 -42.65
C VAL A 993 0.14 -10.05 -43.39
N THR A 994 0.82 -10.93 -42.67
CA THR A 994 1.22 -12.28 -43.08
C THR A 994 0.83 -13.24 -41.96
N PRO A 995 -0.30 -13.99 -42.09
CA PRO A 995 -0.80 -14.87 -41.05
C PRO A 995 0.25 -15.85 -40.53
N GLY A 996 0.30 -16.05 -39.21
CA GLY A 996 1.28 -16.89 -38.52
C GLY A 996 2.71 -16.31 -38.48
N SER A 997 2.89 -15.02 -38.83
CA SER A 997 4.20 -14.36 -38.90
C SER A 997 4.17 -12.90 -38.44
N PHE A 998 3.30 -12.07 -39.03
CA PHE A 998 3.04 -10.69 -38.62
C PHE A 998 1.56 -10.36 -38.80
N GLU A 999 0.89 -10.03 -37.71
CA GLU A 999 -0.54 -9.70 -37.64
C GLU A 999 -0.72 -8.42 -36.81
N PHE A 1000 -1.81 -7.69 -37.04
CA PHE A 1000 -2.24 -6.67 -36.09
C PHE A 1000 -3.04 -7.32 -34.95
N ALA A 1001 -3.01 -6.73 -33.77
CA ALA A 1001 -3.84 -7.19 -32.66
C ALA A 1001 -5.33 -7.22 -33.06
N THR A 1002 -5.99 -8.34 -32.81
CA THR A 1002 -7.43 -8.53 -33.03
C THR A 1002 -8.19 -7.52 -32.19
N SER A 1003 -8.92 -6.61 -32.84
CA SER A 1003 -9.49 -5.40 -32.21
C SER A 1003 -10.96 -5.22 -32.53
N LEU A 1004 -11.79 -5.00 -31.51
CA LEU A 1004 -13.20 -4.62 -31.59
C LEU A 1004 -13.36 -3.18 -31.10
N ASP A 1005 -13.80 -2.28 -31.98
CA ASP A 1005 -14.06 -0.88 -31.64
C ASP A 1005 -15.51 -0.72 -31.16
N VAL A 1006 -15.68 -0.03 -30.03
CA VAL A 1006 -16.97 0.23 -29.40
C VAL A 1006 -17.21 1.74 -29.41
N ALA A 1007 -18.32 2.17 -30.04
CA ALA A 1007 -18.68 3.58 -30.17
C ALA A 1007 -18.96 4.23 -28.82
N ASN A 1008 -19.65 3.51 -27.93
CA ASN A 1008 -19.85 3.84 -26.52
C ASN A 1008 -20.42 5.26 -26.36
N THR A 1009 -21.60 5.49 -26.95
CA THR A 1009 -22.31 6.76 -26.96
C THR A 1009 -23.17 6.96 -25.70
N LYS A 1010 -23.73 8.16 -25.50
CA LYS A 1010 -24.63 8.44 -24.38
C LYS A 1010 -26.00 7.76 -24.48
N ASP A 1011 -26.37 7.33 -25.68
CA ASP A 1011 -27.65 6.70 -25.97
C ASP A 1011 -27.52 5.17 -26.09
N ASP A 1012 -26.30 4.62 -25.95
CA ASP A 1012 -26.03 3.17 -25.98
C ASP A 1012 -26.52 2.53 -24.67
N ASP A 1013 -27.18 1.37 -24.78
CA ASP A 1013 -27.58 0.60 -23.60
C ASP A 1013 -26.36 -0.04 -22.92
N MET A 1014 -26.26 0.16 -21.60
CA MET A 1014 -25.19 -0.34 -20.75
C MET A 1014 -25.09 -1.88 -20.82
N GLU A 1015 -26.23 -2.57 -20.77
CA GLU A 1015 -26.27 -4.04 -20.80
C GLU A 1015 -25.78 -4.57 -22.16
N SER A 1016 -26.28 -3.98 -23.26
CA SER A 1016 -25.81 -4.30 -24.62
C SER A 1016 -24.30 -4.08 -24.80
N THR A 1017 -23.73 -3.07 -24.14
CA THR A 1017 -22.30 -2.75 -24.22
C THR A 1017 -21.46 -3.72 -23.39
N VAL A 1018 -21.94 -4.11 -22.20
CA VAL A 1018 -21.34 -5.21 -21.41
C VAL A 1018 -21.35 -6.51 -22.21
N GLU A 1019 -22.47 -6.84 -22.84
CA GLU A 1019 -22.66 -8.08 -23.61
C GLU A 1019 -21.71 -8.17 -24.82
N ILE A 1020 -21.48 -7.07 -25.53
CA ILE A 1020 -20.49 -6.99 -26.62
C ILE A 1020 -19.07 -7.27 -26.09
N VAL A 1021 -18.69 -6.65 -24.97
CA VAL A 1021 -17.35 -6.85 -24.36
C VAL A 1021 -17.20 -8.26 -23.76
N ARG A 1022 -18.26 -8.83 -23.19
CA ARG A 1022 -18.30 -10.20 -22.64
C ARG A 1022 -18.07 -11.24 -23.73
N ASN A 1023 -18.83 -11.19 -24.83
CA ASN A 1023 -18.67 -12.14 -25.93
C ASN A 1023 -17.26 -12.06 -26.56
N PHE A 1024 -16.69 -10.86 -26.71
CA PHE A 1024 -15.33 -10.70 -27.23
C PHE A 1024 -14.24 -11.14 -26.23
N LEU A 1025 -14.49 -11.09 -24.92
CA LEU A 1025 -13.61 -11.68 -23.91
C LEU A 1025 -13.63 -13.21 -23.99
N GLU A 1026 -14.81 -13.81 -24.19
CA GLU A 1026 -14.96 -15.26 -24.34
C GLU A 1026 -14.33 -15.76 -25.65
N GLU A 1027 -14.45 -15.02 -26.75
CA GLU A 1027 -13.72 -15.29 -28.00
C GLU A 1027 -12.20 -15.23 -27.82
N ALA A 1028 -11.69 -14.21 -27.09
CA ALA A 1028 -10.27 -14.07 -26.78
C ALA A 1028 -9.75 -15.26 -25.95
N VAL A 1029 -10.47 -15.67 -24.90
CA VAL A 1029 -10.09 -16.79 -24.03
C VAL A 1029 -10.15 -18.12 -24.78
N ALA A 1030 -11.20 -18.38 -25.57
CA ALA A 1030 -11.27 -19.54 -26.46
C ALA A 1030 -10.15 -19.55 -27.51
N GLY A 1031 -9.65 -18.36 -27.88
CA GLY A 1031 -8.50 -18.15 -28.75
C GLY A 1031 -7.13 -18.20 -28.07
N ASN A 1032 -6.98 -18.81 -26.88
CA ASN A 1032 -5.74 -18.89 -26.09
C ASN A 1032 -5.10 -17.52 -25.77
N CYS A 1033 -5.91 -16.50 -25.44
CA CYS A 1033 -5.45 -15.22 -24.91
C CYS A 1033 -5.79 -15.09 -23.41
N GLU A 1034 -5.04 -14.27 -22.66
CA GLU A 1034 -5.27 -14.01 -21.23
C GLU A 1034 -6.58 -13.24 -20.94
N GLY A 1035 -7.18 -12.62 -21.96
CA GLY A 1035 -8.35 -11.76 -21.85
C GLY A 1035 -8.29 -10.59 -22.84
N LEU A 1036 -8.66 -9.38 -22.39
CA LEU A 1036 -8.70 -8.16 -23.21
C LEU A 1036 -7.85 -7.02 -22.64
N MET A 1037 -7.28 -6.23 -23.56
CA MET A 1037 -6.74 -4.89 -23.33
C MET A 1037 -7.78 -3.87 -23.82
N VAL A 1038 -8.30 -3.01 -22.95
CA VAL A 1038 -9.31 -2.00 -23.33
C VAL A 1038 -8.66 -0.61 -23.33
N LYS A 1039 -8.72 0.12 -24.46
CA LYS A 1039 -7.98 1.36 -24.69
C LYS A 1039 -8.87 2.49 -25.21
N THR A 1040 -8.68 3.73 -24.75
CA THR A 1040 -9.28 4.92 -25.39
C THR A 1040 -8.80 5.11 -26.83
N LEU A 1041 -9.70 5.46 -27.76
CA LEU A 1041 -9.36 5.59 -29.19
C LEU A 1041 -8.93 7.00 -29.61
N SER A 1042 -9.69 8.03 -29.23
CA SER A 1042 -9.50 9.42 -29.67
C SER A 1042 -9.30 10.37 -28.48
N THR A 1043 -10.32 10.57 -27.65
CA THR A 1043 -10.26 11.37 -26.42
C THR A 1043 -9.37 10.69 -25.38
N GLU A 1044 -8.47 11.45 -24.74
CA GLU A 1044 -7.47 10.92 -23.79
C GLU A 1044 -6.66 9.71 -24.33
N ALA A 1045 -6.38 9.63 -25.64
CA ALA A 1045 -5.83 8.41 -26.26
C ALA A 1045 -4.30 8.41 -26.53
N THR A 1046 -3.55 9.37 -26.01
CA THR A 1046 -2.08 9.50 -26.22
C THR A 1046 -1.29 8.36 -25.56
N TYR A 1047 -0.12 8.03 -26.10
CA TYR A 1047 0.79 7.06 -25.47
C TYR A 1047 1.57 7.75 -24.36
N GLU A 1048 1.62 7.13 -23.18
CA GLU A 1048 2.28 7.70 -22.00
C GLU A 1048 3.35 6.74 -21.46
N PRO A 1049 4.63 6.93 -21.84
CA PRO A 1049 5.72 6.09 -21.38
C PRO A 1049 5.79 6.00 -19.86
N ALA A 1050 6.02 4.79 -19.34
CA ALA A 1050 6.03 4.43 -17.91
C ALA A 1050 4.73 4.67 -17.11
N ASN A 1051 3.69 5.30 -17.68
CA ASN A 1051 2.48 5.59 -16.91
C ASN A 1051 1.55 4.37 -16.81
N ARG A 1052 1.08 4.07 -15.59
CA ARG A 1052 -0.08 3.19 -15.33
C ARG A 1052 -1.36 4.04 -15.36
N SER A 1053 -1.64 4.62 -16.52
CA SER A 1053 -2.78 5.54 -16.73
C SER A 1053 -4.12 4.80 -16.68
N HIS A 1054 -5.25 5.53 -16.68
CA HIS A 1054 -6.57 4.94 -16.92
C HIS A 1054 -6.93 4.88 -18.42
N LYS A 1055 -5.99 5.17 -19.32
CA LYS A 1055 -6.21 5.15 -20.78
C LYS A 1055 -6.23 3.72 -21.31
N TRP A 1056 -5.46 2.82 -20.68
CA TRP A 1056 -5.43 1.39 -20.94
C TRP A 1056 -5.85 0.61 -19.68
N LEU A 1057 -6.79 -0.30 -19.84
CA LEU A 1057 -7.24 -1.28 -18.83
C LEU A 1057 -6.90 -2.70 -19.30
N LYS A 1058 -6.75 -3.64 -18.36
CA LYS A 1058 -6.61 -5.07 -18.63
C LYS A 1058 -7.70 -5.86 -17.91
N LEU A 1059 -8.57 -6.48 -18.69
CA LEU A 1059 -9.70 -7.30 -18.25
C LEU A 1059 -9.33 -8.78 -18.46
N LYS A 1060 -9.42 -9.58 -17.40
CA LYS A 1060 -9.10 -11.01 -17.41
C LYS A 1060 -10.25 -11.82 -16.84
N LYS A 1061 -10.38 -13.09 -17.26
CA LYS A 1061 -11.22 -14.08 -16.58
C LYS A 1061 -10.93 -14.13 -15.08
N ASP A 1062 -9.64 -14.25 -14.73
CA ASP A 1062 -9.12 -14.35 -13.34
C ASP A 1062 -9.37 -13.11 -12.47
N TYR A 1063 -9.77 -11.98 -13.04
CA TYR A 1063 -10.08 -10.74 -12.31
C TYR A 1063 -11.58 -10.56 -12.06
N LEU A 1064 -12.44 -11.38 -12.67
CA LEU A 1064 -13.88 -11.33 -12.49
C LEU A 1064 -14.28 -12.23 -11.31
N ASP A 1065 -14.87 -11.62 -10.28
CA ASP A 1065 -15.26 -12.31 -9.05
C ASP A 1065 -16.18 -13.53 -9.35
N GLY A 1066 -15.75 -14.71 -8.92
CA GLY A 1066 -16.48 -15.97 -9.12
C GLY A 1066 -16.31 -16.65 -10.49
N ILE A 1067 -15.48 -16.12 -11.40
CA ILE A 1067 -15.26 -16.68 -12.75
C ILE A 1067 -13.82 -17.24 -12.91
N GLY A 1068 -12.85 -16.73 -12.15
CA GLY A 1068 -11.47 -17.25 -12.13
C GLY A 1068 -11.34 -18.63 -11.50
N ASP A 1069 -10.33 -19.38 -11.92
CA ASP A 1069 -10.04 -20.72 -11.39
C ASP A 1069 -9.42 -20.61 -9.98
N SER A 1070 -9.96 -21.37 -9.01
CA SER A 1070 -9.53 -21.33 -7.60
C SER A 1070 -9.37 -22.75 -7.04
N THR A 1071 -8.41 -22.94 -6.13
CA THR A 1071 -8.06 -24.25 -5.56
C THR A 1071 -7.70 -24.15 -4.09
N ASP A 1072 -8.35 -24.97 -3.25
CA ASP A 1072 -7.95 -25.15 -1.85
C ASP A 1072 -6.68 -26.02 -1.77
N LEU A 1073 -5.65 -25.56 -1.04
CA LEU A 1073 -4.35 -26.22 -0.93
C LEU A 1073 -3.86 -26.26 0.52
N VAL A 1074 -3.18 -27.34 0.89
CA VAL A 1074 -2.67 -27.58 2.26
C VAL A 1074 -1.23 -27.09 2.38
N PRO A 1075 -0.88 -26.24 3.37
CA PRO A 1075 0.51 -25.90 3.68
C PRO A 1075 1.25 -27.10 4.30
N VAL A 1076 2.25 -27.61 3.59
CA VAL A 1076 3.06 -28.78 4.00
C VAL A 1076 4.50 -28.42 4.38
N GLY A 1077 4.89 -27.15 4.25
CA GLY A 1077 6.21 -26.66 4.68
C GLY A 1077 6.33 -25.15 4.63
N ALA A 1078 7.43 -24.63 5.17
CA ALA A 1078 7.70 -23.18 5.21
C ALA A 1078 9.18 -22.87 4.99
N PHE A 1079 9.46 -21.73 4.36
CA PHE A 1079 10.82 -21.25 4.09
C PHE A 1079 11.12 -20.02 4.94
N TYR A 1080 12.26 -20.00 5.64
CA TYR A 1080 12.72 -18.81 6.37
C TYR A 1080 12.84 -17.60 5.43
N GLY A 1081 12.23 -16.48 5.83
CA GLY A 1081 12.25 -15.26 5.06
C GLY A 1081 13.62 -14.57 5.07
N ARG A 1082 13.83 -13.71 4.06
CA ARG A 1082 15.06 -12.92 3.89
C ARG A 1082 14.70 -11.45 3.66
N GLY A 1083 15.59 -10.53 4.00
CA GLY A 1083 15.31 -9.09 3.91
C GLY A 1083 14.23 -8.69 4.92
N LYS A 1084 13.15 -8.02 4.47
CA LYS A 1084 12.05 -7.57 5.35
C LYS A 1084 11.37 -8.73 6.12
N ARG A 1085 11.34 -9.95 5.58
CA ARG A 1085 10.75 -11.14 6.24
C ARG A 1085 11.77 -11.95 7.08
N THR A 1086 12.93 -11.38 7.44
CA THR A 1086 13.94 -12.11 8.26
C THR A 1086 13.43 -12.30 9.69
N GLY A 1087 13.54 -13.51 10.24
CA GLY A 1087 13.03 -13.86 11.58
C GLY A 1087 11.63 -14.50 11.59
N VAL A 1088 10.93 -14.48 10.46
CA VAL A 1088 9.65 -15.17 10.23
C VAL A 1088 9.75 -16.11 9.03
N TYR A 1089 8.69 -16.88 8.76
CA TYR A 1089 8.56 -17.57 7.47
C TYR A 1089 8.24 -16.57 6.36
N GLY A 1090 8.96 -16.68 5.25
CA GLY A 1090 8.87 -15.76 4.13
C GLY A 1090 8.03 -16.25 2.96
N ALA A 1091 7.78 -17.57 2.90
CA ALA A 1091 6.92 -18.25 1.94
C ALA A 1091 6.54 -19.65 2.46
N TYR A 1092 5.42 -20.21 2.01
CA TYR A 1092 4.90 -21.55 2.36
C TYR A 1092 4.92 -22.48 1.15
N LEU A 1093 5.19 -23.76 1.38
CA LEU A 1093 5.07 -24.83 0.37
C LEU A 1093 3.67 -25.41 0.47
N LEU A 1094 2.92 -25.39 -0.64
CA LEU A 1094 1.53 -25.82 -0.70
C LEU A 1094 1.39 -27.10 -1.54
N ALA A 1095 0.47 -27.98 -1.12
CA ALA A 1095 0.18 -29.25 -1.76
C ALA A 1095 -1.32 -29.47 -1.99
N CYS A 1096 -1.66 -30.20 -3.05
CA CYS A 1096 -2.98 -30.80 -3.24
C CYS A 1096 -3.01 -32.21 -2.63
N TYR A 1097 -4.20 -32.73 -2.32
CA TYR A 1097 -4.39 -34.11 -1.88
C TYR A 1097 -4.66 -35.01 -3.08
N ASP A 1098 -3.91 -36.12 -3.18
CA ASP A 1098 -4.13 -37.19 -4.16
C ASP A 1098 -4.88 -38.35 -3.48
N PRO A 1099 -6.14 -38.65 -3.90
CA PRO A 1099 -6.94 -39.72 -3.31
C PRO A 1099 -6.54 -41.13 -3.79
N GLU A 1100 -5.75 -41.29 -4.86
CA GLU A 1100 -5.30 -42.62 -5.31
C GLU A 1100 -4.09 -43.12 -4.53
N THR A 1101 -3.24 -42.21 -4.05
CA THR A 1101 -2.04 -42.54 -3.25
C THR A 1101 -2.14 -42.13 -1.78
N GLU A 1102 -3.25 -41.50 -1.37
CA GLU A 1102 -3.49 -40.92 -0.03
C GLU A 1102 -2.40 -39.93 0.43
N MET A 1103 -1.70 -39.28 -0.51
CA MET A 1103 -0.55 -38.41 -0.25
C MET A 1103 -0.77 -36.96 -0.71
N TYR A 1104 -0.04 -36.05 -0.07
CA TYR A 1104 -0.03 -34.63 -0.43
C TYR A 1104 1.06 -34.33 -1.46
N GLN A 1105 0.65 -34.00 -2.69
CA GLN A 1105 1.57 -33.66 -3.79
C GLN A 1105 1.86 -32.16 -3.82
N CYS A 1106 3.13 -31.77 -3.69
CA CYS A 1106 3.54 -30.35 -3.67
C CYS A 1106 3.36 -29.69 -5.04
N ILE A 1107 2.53 -28.64 -5.10
CA ILE A 1107 2.15 -27.97 -6.37
C ILE A 1107 2.75 -26.56 -6.52
N THR A 1108 2.81 -25.76 -5.45
CA THR A 1108 3.25 -24.36 -5.54
C THR A 1108 3.86 -23.83 -4.24
N LYS A 1109 4.35 -22.59 -4.27
CA LYS A 1109 4.89 -21.89 -3.11
C LYS A 1109 4.49 -20.41 -3.14
N VAL A 1110 3.88 -19.95 -2.04
CA VAL A 1110 3.33 -18.58 -1.83
C VAL A 1110 4.15 -17.84 -0.79
#